data_AF-A0AA36J2K9-F1
#
_entry.id   AF-A0AA36J2K9-F1
#
_cell.length_a   1.000
_cell.length_b   1.000
_cell.length_c   1.000
_cell.angle_alpha   90.00
_cell.angle_beta   90.00
_cell.angle_gamma   90.00
#
_symmetry.space_group_name_H-M   'P 1'
#
loop_
_entity.id
_entity.type
_entity.pdbx_description
1 polymer ?
#
loop_
_entity_poly.entity_id
_entity_poly.type
_entity_poly.pdbx_seq_one_letter_code
_entity_poly.pdbx_strand_id
1 'polypeptide(L)'
;MMLPQSCRTAGETGPICLLAPATLLCSSHLKEPPSQRPSDCIQNCQVSLDMTATMCLAFTLALAVRTTAACVASATHLCMKVRIHSYETGYYQFEGYNGDSPDLEVRIGQTYVFDQTDSSNWYHAVGFAYYPDGAHGADWGGDERDEVEGAGELLYKIDGAATTCPDAGNTGLDCYEPEFFYPRADWMAKNYTAELTITQAMADRSQGGVIYYFCHIHSKMSGKIVIKNADGSAVTQADGQPLVNAQELPLYSPVQGAGFDVICGTSGASDYAPGGSMACPENFLGGTLDTDFEKCMQAIDCKMNKEMRIMGFDSHQSHIVTFMQQMIPHHANAVNMAKIVLKFASPQVVAVEDLSDILWSMINAQNYQIHVMRNYLGSHTAYGQVVTSGGSSLSAESVGEHCNSTLDVAVDIQAPTSNAASATAAVPGCSSSANRLCMKVNLYAGETGYFEFAGYTGPSPDLEVRIGQTYVFDQTDGSNWYHAVGFAYYPDGAHGADWGGDERDEVEGAGELLYKIDGAATTCPDAGNTGLDCYEPEFFYPRADWMAKNYTAELTITQAMADRSQGGVIYYFCHIHSKMSGKIVIKNADGSAVTQADGQPLVNAQELPLYSPATLSGTDLACGTAGVGPFAGGGERQCAERFLCGNLDTTFERCMQAIDCKMKAEMLDETSVDHGNQVAVFMQQMIPHHLNAVNMAKILLKHVDAATIDAAIEEQGLTHMLNDIINVQNFQVHQFRNYLAGQGLLPGVATTAVPELYTSGHQRCRGLLSFVVGFLFLGSS
;
A
#
# COMPACT_ATOMS: atom_id res chain seq x y z
N MET A 1 -0.01 -15.23 -64.06
CA MET A 1 0.82 -14.98 -65.26
C MET A 1 2.13 -14.36 -64.74
N MET A 2 3.27 -14.99 -64.99
CA MET A 2 4.67 -14.51 -64.76
C MET A 2 5.06 -13.84 -63.41
N LEU A 3 5.78 -14.62 -62.58
CA LEU A 3 7.07 -14.23 -61.94
C LEU A 3 8.18 -14.13 -63.04
N PRO A 4 9.49 -13.81 -62.81
CA PRO A 4 10.28 -13.77 -61.54
C PRO A 4 11.39 -12.68 -61.45
N GLN A 5 12.36 -12.90 -60.52
CA GLN A 5 13.76 -12.40 -60.42
C GLN A 5 13.99 -11.05 -59.69
N SER A 6 14.77 -10.89 -58.61
CA SER A 6 15.91 -11.58 -57.95
C SER A 6 17.31 -11.03 -58.28
N CYS A 7 18.07 -10.60 -57.25
CA CYS A 7 19.54 -10.76 -57.21
C CYS A 7 20.05 -10.75 -55.76
N ARG A 8 21.13 -11.51 -55.48
CA ARG A 8 21.81 -11.65 -54.17
C ARG A 8 23.26 -11.12 -54.25
N THR A 9 23.84 -10.76 -53.09
CA THR A 9 25.20 -11.11 -52.54
C THR A 9 25.54 -10.08 -51.44
N ALA A 10 25.99 -10.34 -50.19
CA ALA A 10 26.70 -11.44 -49.50
C ALA A 10 28.23 -11.23 -49.34
N GLY A 11 28.70 -11.18 -48.09
CA GLY A 11 30.12 -11.22 -47.63
C GLY A 11 30.81 -9.86 -47.43
N GLU A 12 31.78 -9.66 -46.50
CA GLU A 12 32.23 -10.49 -45.36
C GLU A 12 33.27 -9.70 -44.48
N THR A 13 33.54 -10.15 -43.24
CA THR A 13 34.70 -9.82 -42.36
C THR A 13 34.88 -8.43 -41.68
N GLY A 14 35.27 -8.44 -40.38
CA GLY A 14 35.81 -7.29 -39.58
C GLY A 14 37.35 -7.33 -39.47
N PRO A 15 38.04 -6.94 -38.35
CA PRO A 15 37.55 -6.47 -37.04
C PRO A 15 38.36 -5.30 -36.35
N ILE A 16 37.87 -4.83 -35.17
CA ILE A 16 38.58 -4.31 -33.94
C ILE A 16 39.78 -3.32 -34.05
N CYS A 17 39.70 -2.16 -33.35
CA CYS A 17 40.68 -1.75 -32.31
C CYS A 17 40.25 -0.52 -31.45
N LEU A 18 40.76 -0.45 -30.21
CA LEU A 18 40.49 0.61 -29.20
C LEU A 18 41.43 1.84 -29.33
N LEU A 19 41.03 3.00 -28.79
CA LEU A 19 41.66 3.68 -27.62
C LEU A 19 41.10 5.10 -27.35
N ALA A 20 41.19 5.55 -26.09
CA ALA A 20 40.77 6.88 -25.61
C ALA A 20 42.01 7.77 -25.26
N PRO A 21 41.91 8.79 -24.39
CA PRO A 21 41.69 10.21 -24.75
C PRO A 21 42.93 11.11 -24.52
N ALA A 22 42.85 12.41 -24.85
CA ALA A 22 43.93 13.38 -24.65
C ALA A 22 43.48 14.73 -24.04
N THR A 23 44.41 15.39 -23.35
CA THR A 23 44.17 16.40 -22.31
C THR A 23 44.43 17.86 -22.76
N LEU A 24 44.04 18.82 -21.91
CA LEU A 24 44.31 20.27 -22.06
C LEU A 24 45.79 20.61 -22.30
N LEU A 25 46.02 21.70 -23.04
CA LEU A 25 47.18 22.58 -22.85
C LEU A 25 46.76 24.05 -23.01
N CYS A 26 47.36 24.93 -22.19
CA CYS A 26 47.05 26.35 -22.10
C CYS A 26 48.16 27.21 -22.74
N SER A 27 47.84 28.38 -23.29
CA SER A 27 48.85 29.41 -23.54
C SER A 27 48.33 30.85 -23.58
N SER A 28 49.13 31.71 -22.95
CA SER A 28 48.95 33.15 -22.74
C SER A 28 49.06 34.01 -24.01
N HIS A 29 48.56 35.26 -23.96
CA HIS A 29 49.41 36.45 -24.09
C HIS A 29 48.70 37.77 -23.68
N LEU A 30 49.51 38.77 -23.30
CA LEU A 30 49.13 40.02 -22.61
C LEU A 30 48.84 41.21 -23.55
N LYS A 31 47.99 42.16 -23.11
CA LYS A 31 48.28 43.62 -23.21
C LYS A 31 47.34 44.52 -22.39
N GLU A 32 47.94 45.53 -21.77
CA GLU A 32 47.41 46.68 -21.01
C GLU A 32 48.34 47.89 -21.32
N PRO A 33 48.21 49.13 -20.77
CA PRO A 33 47.13 49.85 -20.07
C PRO A 33 46.83 51.19 -20.83
N PRO A 34 46.70 52.46 -20.30
CA PRO A 34 46.44 53.00 -18.95
C PRO A 34 45.48 54.23 -18.81
N SER A 35 45.17 54.58 -17.55
CA SER A 35 44.86 55.94 -16.99
C SER A 35 43.45 56.56 -17.26
N GLN A 36 42.71 57.16 -16.31
CA GLN A 36 43.06 58.05 -15.18
C GLN A 36 42.07 57.95 -13.97
N ARG A 37 42.42 58.60 -12.83
CA ARG A 37 41.64 58.81 -11.56
C ARG A 37 41.91 60.26 -11.07
N PRO A 38 41.12 60.94 -10.18
CA PRO A 38 40.81 60.49 -8.79
C PRO A 38 39.50 60.99 -8.09
N SER A 39 39.24 60.50 -6.84
CA SER A 39 38.57 61.14 -5.65
C SER A 39 37.15 61.77 -5.76
N ASP A 40 36.21 61.66 -4.80
CA ASP A 40 36.20 61.11 -3.41
C ASP A 40 34.75 60.86 -2.86
N CYS A 41 34.66 60.37 -1.61
CA CYS A 41 33.48 60.00 -0.77
C CYS A 41 32.86 58.61 -1.03
N ILE A 42 33.08 57.54 -0.23
CA ILE A 42 32.85 57.34 1.23
C ILE A 42 31.33 57.35 1.53
N GLN A 43 30.66 56.30 2.02
CA GLN A 43 31.08 55.20 2.92
C GLN A 43 30.22 53.91 2.76
N ASN A 44 30.65 52.82 3.43
CA ASN A 44 29.88 51.59 3.76
C ASN A 44 29.57 50.56 2.66
N CYS A 45 30.56 49.70 2.34
CA CYS A 45 30.40 48.23 2.24
C CYS A 45 31.76 47.53 2.10
N GLN A 46 32.47 47.35 3.22
CA GLN A 46 33.41 46.23 3.43
C GLN A 46 32.63 45.24 4.33
N VAL A 47 32.58 43.93 4.12
CA VAL A 47 33.58 43.04 3.49
C VAL A 47 32.90 42.11 2.46
N SER A 48 33.50 41.97 1.29
CA SER A 48 33.30 40.86 0.36
C SER A 48 34.60 40.60 -0.40
N LEU A 49 34.76 39.40 -0.96
CA LEU A 49 36.03 38.75 -1.32
C LEU A 49 36.91 38.34 -0.13
N ASP A 50 36.56 37.18 0.44
CA ASP A 50 37.44 36.01 0.30
C ASP A 50 36.57 34.74 0.13
N MET A 51 37.15 33.65 -0.39
CA MET A 51 36.50 32.35 -0.69
C MET A 51 35.56 32.25 -1.93
N THR A 52 36.03 32.65 -3.11
CA THR A 52 35.48 32.13 -4.40
C THR A 52 36.19 30.84 -4.85
N ALA A 53 36.45 29.90 -3.92
CA ALA A 53 37.19 28.66 -4.18
C ALA A 53 36.78 27.45 -3.31
N THR A 54 35.61 27.48 -2.66
CA THR A 54 35.10 26.34 -1.86
C THR A 54 33.59 26.18 -1.95
N MET A 55 33.02 26.25 -3.16
CA MET A 55 31.56 26.12 -3.35
C MET A 55 31.21 25.38 -4.65
N CYS A 56 31.66 24.12 -4.74
CA CYS A 56 31.15 23.12 -5.68
C CYS A 56 31.27 21.68 -5.12
N LEU A 57 31.35 21.56 -3.78
CA LEU A 57 31.38 20.32 -3.01
C LEU A 57 30.68 20.61 -1.67
N ALA A 58 30.01 19.61 -1.08
CA ALA A 58 29.26 19.69 0.18
C ALA A 58 27.96 20.52 0.16
N PHE A 59 26.97 20.01 -0.58
CA PHE A 59 25.61 19.83 -0.03
C PHE A 59 25.00 18.49 -0.49
N THR A 60 25.83 17.44 -0.53
CA THR A 60 25.35 16.10 -0.18
C THR A 60 25.15 16.10 1.32
N LEU A 61 23.94 16.37 1.79
CA LEU A 61 23.58 16.01 3.15
C LEU A 61 23.74 14.49 3.20
N ALA A 62 24.75 14.02 3.94
CA ALA A 62 24.85 12.63 4.26
C ALA A 62 23.77 12.31 5.29
N LEU A 63 22.53 12.15 4.79
CA LEU A 63 21.83 10.93 5.17
C LEU A 63 22.85 9.83 4.94
N ALA A 64 23.32 9.23 6.04
CA ALA A 64 23.96 7.95 5.94
C ALA A 64 22.88 6.94 5.58
N VAL A 65 22.42 7.00 4.32
CA VAL A 65 21.95 5.82 3.61
C VAL A 65 23.09 4.85 3.83
N ARG A 66 22.90 3.94 4.79
CA ARG A 66 23.66 2.72 4.83
C ARG A 66 23.30 2.07 3.51
N THR A 67 24.18 2.26 2.52
CA THR A 67 24.18 1.40 1.35
C THR A 67 24.49 0.03 1.93
N THR A 68 23.43 -0.71 2.24
CA THR A 68 23.49 -2.11 2.62
C THR A 68 24.38 -2.76 1.56
N ALA A 69 25.49 -3.34 2.01
CA ALA A 69 26.50 -3.80 1.07
C ALA A 69 25.84 -4.89 0.25
N ALA A 70 25.66 -4.63 -1.06
CA ALA A 70 24.94 -5.55 -1.93
C ALA A 70 25.48 -6.97 -1.74
N CYS A 71 24.57 -7.92 -1.50
CA CYS A 71 24.94 -9.29 -1.18
C CYS A 71 25.93 -9.84 -2.21
N VAL A 72 26.95 -10.56 -1.74
CA VAL A 72 28.00 -11.13 -2.58
C VAL A 72 27.90 -12.65 -2.51
N ALA A 73 27.33 -13.26 -3.55
CA ALA A 73 27.12 -14.70 -3.60
C ALA A 73 28.43 -15.49 -3.47
N SER A 74 28.39 -16.55 -2.68
CA SER A 74 29.49 -17.51 -2.52
C SER A 74 28.94 -18.91 -2.27
N ALA A 75 29.81 -19.92 -2.17
CA ALA A 75 29.41 -21.31 -1.94
C ALA A 75 28.60 -21.53 -0.63
N THR A 76 28.68 -20.60 0.32
CA THR A 76 27.96 -20.65 1.61
C THR A 76 27.24 -19.33 1.94
N HIS A 77 27.11 -18.41 0.98
CA HIS A 77 26.37 -17.15 1.14
C HIS A 77 25.45 -16.99 -0.06
N LEU A 78 24.16 -17.12 0.18
CA LEU A 78 23.11 -17.31 -0.81
C LEU A 78 22.25 -16.04 -0.87
N CYS A 79 22.48 -15.22 -1.88
CA CYS A 79 21.73 -13.98 -2.08
C CYS A 79 20.33 -14.27 -2.60
N MET A 80 19.31 -14.01 -1.79
CA MET A 80 17.89 -14.27 -2.09
C MET A 80 17.23 -13.04 -2.70
N LYS A 81 16.27 -13.28 -3.60
CA LYS A 81 15.31 -12.29 -4.09
C LYS A 81 14.02 -12.96 -4.53
N VAL A 82 12.93 -12.21 -4.63
CA VAL A 82 11.64 -12.72 -5.12
C VAL A 82 11.35 -12.19 -6.52
N ARG A 83 11.07 -13.10 -7.46
CA ARG A 83 10.64 -12.75 -8.81
C ARG A 83 9.12 -12.60 -8.84
N ILE A 84 8.63 -11.40 -8.51
CA ILE A 84 7.19 -11.09 -8.42
C ILE A 84 6.37 -11.40 -9.68
N HIS A 85 6.97 -11.43 -10.88
CA HIS A 85 6.27 -11.75 -12.13
C HIS A 85 6.20 -13.26 -12.46
N SER A 86 6.79 -14.13 -11.64
CA SER A 86 6.62 -15.58 -11.78
C SER A 86 5.51 -16.07 -10.86
N TYR A 87 4.28 -16.11 -11.40
CA TYR A 87 3.07 -16.52 -10.69
C TYR A 87 2.55 -15.49 -9.65
N GLU A 88 1.57 -15.90 -8.83
CA GLU A 88 0.72 -15.04 -7.99
C GLU A 88 1.47 -14.30 -6.87
N THR A 89 2.26 -14.99 -6.07
CA THR A 89 3.14 -14.40 -5.03
C THR A 89 4.55 -14.11 -5.53
N GLY A 90 4.94 -14.67 -6.66
CA GLY A 90 6.34 -14.76 -7.08
C GLY A 90 7.01 -16.04 -6.57
N TYR A 91 8.27 -16.22 -6.92
CA TYR A 91 9.10 -17.31 -6.41
C TYR A 91 10.49 -16.82 -6.02
N TYR A 92 11.12 -17.50 -5.06
CA TYR A 92 12.50 -17.24 -4.67
C TYR A 92 13.48 -17.53 -5.81
N GLN A 93 14.51 -16.71 -5.88
CA GLN A 93 15.67 -16.90 -6.74
C GLN A 93 16.95 -16.69 -5.93
N PHE A 94 18.00 -17.39 -6.33
CA PHE A 94 19.32 -17.32 -5.73
C PHE A 94 20.33 -16.89 -6.78
N GLU A 95 21.20 -15.93 -6.46
CA GLU A 95 22.27 -15.54 -7.37
C GLU A 95 23.20 -16.73 -7.68
N GLY A 96 23.51 -16.94 -8.96
CA GLY A 96 24.28 -18.09 -9.43
C GLY A 96 23.44 -19.34 -9.76
N TYR A 97 22.16 -19.38 -9.39
CA TYR A 97 21.23 -20.46 -9.70
C TYR A 97 20.30 -20.11 -10.87
N ASN A 98 19.82 -21.13 -11.59
CA ASN A 98 18.89 -20.97 -12.70
C ASN A 98 17.48 -21.43 -12.32
N GLY A 99 16.48 -20.64 -12.71
CA GLY A 99 15.07 -20.96 -12.48
C GLY A 99 14.49 -20.32 -11.22
N ASP A 100 13.24 -20.65 -10.98
CA ASP A 100 12.44 -20.21 -9.84
C ASP A 100 12.39 -21.36 -8.82
N SER A 101 12.49 -21.06 -7.52
CA SER A 101 12.65 -22.03 -6.42
C SER A 101 13.63 -23.20 -6.73
N PRO A 102 14.90 -22.92 -7.08
CA PRO A 102 15.86 -23.93 -7.51
C PRO A 102 16.30 -24.89 -6.38
N ASP A 103 16.74 -26.08 -6.77
CA ASP A 103 17.38 -27.06 -5.87
C ASP A 103 18.71 -26.51 -5.33
N LEU A 104 18.89 -26.51 -4.01
CA LEU A 104 20.10 -26.07 -3.33
C LEU A 104 20.88 -27.28 -2.78
N GLU A 105 22.06 -27.58 -3.32
CA GLU A 105 22.93 -28.62 -2.74
C GLU A 105 23.74 -28.06 -1.56
N VAL A 106 23.62 -28.69 -0.39
CA VAL A 106 24.33 -28.31 0.84
C VAL A 106 25.09 -29.49 1.44
N ARG A 107 26.01 -29.22 2.37
CA ARG A 107 26.91 -30.24 2.97
C ARG A 107 26.85 -30.23 4.48
N ILE A 108 26.78 -31.42 5.08
CA ILE A 108 26.89 -31.63 6.53
C ILE A 108 28.19 -31.01 7.06
N GLY A 109 28.10 -30.28 8.18
CA GLY A 109 29.21 -29.59 8.82
C GLY A 109 29.57 -28.24 8.18
N GLN A 110 28.69 -27.67 7.35
CA GLN A 110 28.80 -26.30 6.82
C GLN A 110 27.59 -25.46 7.27
N THR A 111 27.80 -24.16 7.42
CA THR A 111 26.76 -23.15 7.67
C THR A 111 26.55 -22.34 6.39
N TYR A 112 25.29 -22.13 6.02
CA TYR A 112 24.87 -21.36 4.85
C TYR A 112 24.12 -20.12 5.32
N VAL A 113 24.53 -18.95 4.82
CA VAL A 113 23.85 -17.68 5.05
C VAL A 113 22.83 -17.49 3.94
N PHE A 114 21.56 -17.39 4.28
CA PHE A 114 20.47 -17.00 3.39
C PHE A 114 20.24 -15.50 3.59
N ASP A 115 20.61 -14.70 2.59
CA ASP A 115 20.65 -13.24 2.69
C ASP A 115 19.45 -12.64 1.98
N GLN A 116 18.58 -11.99 2.74
CA GLN A 116 17.31 -11.44 2.29
C GLN A 116 17.35 -9.92 2.04
N THR A 117 18.54 -9.32 1.98
CA THR A 117 18.74 -7.85 1.87
C THR A 117 18.25 -7.25 0.54
N ASP A 118 17.94 -8.06 -0.49
CA ASP A 118 17.28 -7.56 -1.70
C ASP A 118 15.86 -7.09 -1.39
N SER A 119 15.52 -5.86 -1.85
CA SER A 119 14.26 -5.18 -1.58
C SER A 119 12.97 -5.89 -2.03
N SER A 120 13.09 -6.98 -2.79
CA SER A 120 11.98 -7.85 -3.17
C SER A 120 11.60 -8.90 -2.12
N ASN A 121 12.45 -9.14 -1.09
CA ASN A 121 12.13 -10.08 0.00
C ASN A 121 11.25 -9.47 1.11
N TRP A 122 10.85 -8.19 1.03
CA TRP A 122 9.88 -7.61 1.97
C TRP A 122 8.56 -8.41 1.90
N TYR A 123 7.93 -8.73 3.04
CA TYR A 123 6.88 -9.77 3.20
C TYR A 123 7.28 -11.22 2.87
N HIS A 124 8.53 -11.53 2.53
CA HIS A 124 8.97 -12.88 2.18
C HIS A 124 10.08 -13.38 3.11
N ALA A 125 9.78 -13.54 4.41
CA ALA A 125 10.71 -14.17 5.35
C ALA A 125 10.96 -15.65 4.95
N VAL A 126 12.23 -16.08 4.92
CA VAL A 126 12.56 -17.48 4.60
C VAL A 126 12.41 -18.38 5.83
N GLY A 127 11.65 -19.48 5.69
CA GLY A 127 11.53 -20.56 6.67
C GLY A 127 12.21 -21.85 6.21
N PHE A 128 12.44 -22.80 7.12
CA PHE A 128 13.08 -24.09 6.82
C PHE A 128 12.37 -25.25 7.52
N ALA A 129 11.89 -26.24 6.77
CA ALA A 129 11.07 -27.34 7.30
C ALA A 129 11.43 -28.72 6.74
N TYR A 130 11.07 -29.77 7.48
CA TYR A 130 11.23 -31.18 7.06
C TYR A 130 10.15 -31.63 6.06
N TYR A 131 9.14 -30.79 5.83
CA TYR A 131 8.03 -30.99 4.91
C TYR A 131 7.86 -29.73 4.02
N PRO A 132 7.32 -29.85 2.81
CA PRO A 132 6.94 -28.68 2.01
C PRO A 132 5.99 -27.76 2.79
N ASP A 133 6.14 -26.45 2.58
CA ASP A 133 5.31 -25.36 3.09
C ASP A 133 5.30 -25.14 4.63
N GLY A 134 5.96 -25.98 5.44
CA GLY A 134 6.22 -25.71 6.87
C GLY A 134 4.99 -25.29 7.68
N ALA A 135 5.05 -24.10 8.28
CA ALA A 135 3.97 -23.40 8.98
C ALA A 135 2.62 -23.34 8.24
N HIS A 136 2.58 -23.44 6.91
CA HIS A 136 1.32 -23.37 6.14
C HIS A 136 0.61 -24.72 5.97
N GLY A 137 1.24 -25.82 6.41
CA GLY A 137 0.70 -27.16 6.21
C GLY A 137 0.74 -27.64 4.76
N ALA A 138 0.30 -28.88 4.55
CA ALA A 138 0.31 -29.51 3.21
C ALA A 138 -0.81 -28.95 2.30
N ASP A 139 -1.95 -28.62 2.90
CA ASP A 139 -3.18 -28.14 2.27
C ASP A 139 -3.54 -26.77 2.89
N TRP A 140 -4.29 -25.92 2.17
CA TRP A 140 -4.71 -24.61 2.67
C TRP A 140 -5.49 -24.75 3.99
N GLY A 141 -5.02 -24.08 5.06
CA GLY A 141 -5.60 -24.17 6.39
C GLY A 141 -5.41 -25.52 7.10
N GLY A 142 -4.45 -26.32 6.66
CA GLY A 142 -4.03 -27.54 7.35
C GLY A 142 -2.99 -27.27 8.44
N ASP A 143 -2.83 -28.23 9.36
CA ASP A 143 -1.89 -28.14 10.48
C ASP A 143 -0.43 -27.88 10.01
N GLU A 144 0.27 -27.06 10.78
CA GLU A 144 1.71 -26.78 10.68
C GLU A 144 2.55 -28.09 10.65
N ARG A 145 3.75 -28.01 10.08
CA ARG A 145 4.66 -29.17 9.93
C ARG A 145 6.01 -28.91 10.57
N ASP A 146 6.65 -29.98 11.06
CA ASP A 146 8.00 -29.97 11.66
C ASP A 146 8.99 -29.01 10.95
N GLU A 147 9.37 -27.95 11.67
CA GLU A 147 10.35 -26.95 11.25
C GLU A 147 11.77 -27.27 11.76
N VAL A 148 12.76 -26.56 11.23
CA VAL A 148 14.16 -26.62 11.68
C VAL A 148 14.36 -25.66 12.86
N GLU A 149 13.94 -26.07 14.04
CA GLU A 149 14.03 -25.28 15.27
C GLU A 149 15.15 -25.71 16.23
N GLY A 150 16.03 -26.61 15.77
CA GLY A 150 17.12 -27.15 16.57
C GLY A 150 18.09 -26.06 17.03
N ALA A 151 18.35 -26.00 18.33
CA ALA A 151 19.30 -25.04 18.89
C ALA A 151 20.71 -25.23 18.28
N GLY A 152 21.17 -24.21 17.54
CA GLY A 152 22.43 -24.24 16.79
C GLY A 152 22.34 -24.83 15.37
N GLU A 153 21.14 -25.24 14.92
CA GLU A 153 20.87 -25.63 13.53
C GLU A 153 20.41 -24.45 12.69
N LEU A 154 19.66 -23.51 13.26
CA LEU A 154 19.14 -22.32 12.58
C LEU A 154 19.25 -21.09 13.50
N LEU A 155 19.61 -19.94 12.94
CA LEU A 155 19.67 -18.66 13.64
C LEU A 155 19.30 -17.48 12.71
N TYR A 156 18.25 -16.75 13.05
CA TYR A 156 17.85 -15.52 12.37
C TYR A 156 18.58 -14.31 12.93
N LYS A 157 18.90 -13.35 12.05
CA LYS A 157 19.68 -12.16 12.39
C LYS A 157 19.18 -10.91 11.68
N ILE A 158 19.24 -9.80 12.41
CA ILE A 158 19.03 -8.43 11.93
C ILE A 158 20.33 -7.66 12.15
N ASP A 159 20.83 -6.99 11.11
CA ASP A 159 22.13 -6.27 11.11
C ASP A 159 23.31 -7.13 11.61
N GLY A 160 23.26 -8.45 11.36
CA GLY A 160 24.27 -9.43 11.75
C GLY A 160 24.25 -9.82 13.25
N ALA A 161 23.33 -9.27 14.04
CA ALA A 161 23.07 -9.70 15.41
C ALA A 161 21.94 -10.73 15.45
N ALA A 162 22.06 -11.76 16.30
CA ALA A 162 20.95 -12.67 16.60
C ALA A 162 19.76 -11.87 17.12
N THR A 163 18.56 -12.17 16.61
CA THR A 163 17.34 -11.48 17.04
C THR A 163 16.95 -11.87 18.47
N THR A 164 16.41 -10.92 19.22
CA THR A 164 16.05 -11.11 20.63
C THR A 164 14.77 -10.35 20.99
N CYS A 165 13.75 -11.07 21.44
CA CYS A 165 12.49 -10.60 21.99
C CYS A 165 12.03 -11.63 23.06
N PRO A 166 10.95 -11.39 23.82
CA PRO A 166 10.50 -12.32 24.86
C PRO A 166 10.27 -13.75 24.35
N ASP A 167 9.80 -13.86 23.10
CA ASP A 167 9.34 -15.11 22.49
C ASP A 167 10.33 -15.70 21.47
N ALA A 168 11.59 -15.23 21.44
CA ALA A 168 12.60 -15.58 20.43
C ALA A 168 12.89 -17.09 20.17
N GLY A 169 12.38 -18.00 21.01
CA GLY A 169 12.62 -19.42 20.89
C GLY A 169 14.12 -19.80 20.86
N ASN A 170 14.45 -20.81 20.07
CA ASN A 170 15.85 -21.21 19.81
C ASN A 170 16.47 -20.52 18.58
N THR A 171 15.64 -20.04 17.67
CA THR A 171 16.04 -19.60 16.31
C THR A 171 16.05 -18.07 16.16
N GLY A 172 15.21 -17.37 16.92
CA GLY A 172 14.95 -15.93 16.77
C GLY A 172 13.85 -15.56 15.76
N LEU A 173 13.13 -16.55 15.20
CA LEU A 173 12.14 -16.33 14.13
C LEU A 173 11.01 -15.38 14.54
N ASP A 174 10.44 -15.57 15.71
CA ASP A 174 9.30 -14.81 16.25
C ASP A 174 9.64 -13.32 16.48
N CYS A 175 10.92 -12.96 16.43
CA CYS A 175 11.41 -11.58 16.46
C CYS A 175 11.90 -11.06 15.09
N TYR A 176 11.99 -11.95 14.10
CA TYR A 176 12.52 -11.69 12.76
C TYR A 176 11.38 -11.54 11.74
N GLU A 177 10.36 -12.39 11.81
CA GLU A 177 9.22 -12.36 10.90
C GLU A 177 8.32 -11.11 11.06
N PRO A 178 7.94 -10.64 12.27
CA PRO A 178 7.04 -9.50 12.41
C PRO A 178 7.55 -8.22 11.72
N GLU A 179 8.87 -8.05 11.69
CA GLU A 179 9.55 -6.98 10.97
C GLU A 179 9.24 -6.94 9.46
N PHE A 180 8.91 -8.07 8.83
CA PHE A 180 8.56 -8.12 7.41
C PHE A 180 7.20 -7.50 7.09
N PHE A 181 6.37 -7.21 8.11
CA PHE A 181 5.13 -6.44 8.03
C PHE A 181 5.31 -4.95 8.32
N TYR A 182 6.52 -4.50 8.69
CA TYR A 182 6.80 -3.09 8.96
C TYR A 182 6.84 -2.26 7.65
N PRO A 183 6.68 -0.92 7.74
CA PRO A 183 6.78 -0.04 6.58
C PRO A 183 8.03 -0.35 5.74
N ARG A 184 7.86 -0.41 4.42
CA ARG A 184 8.88 -0.92 3.50
C ARG A 184 10.23 -0.20 3.66
N ALA A 185 10.22 1.11 3.91
CA ALA A 185 11.42 1.91 4.15
C ALA A 185 12.17 1.48 5.42
N ASP A 186 11.46 1.20 6.52
CA ASP A 186 12.04 0.81 7.81
C ASP A 186 12.61 -0.61 7.77
N TRP A 187 11.93 -1.52 7.05
CA TRP A 187 12.47 -2.84 6.73
C TRP A 187 13.73 -2.70 5.86
N MET A 188 13.68 -1.93 4.75
CA MET A 188 14.83 -1.72 3.87
C MET A 188 16.03 -1.01 4.53
N ALA A 189 15.87 -0.40 5.71
CA ALA A 189 16.97 0.20 6.48
C ALA A 189 17.84 -0.84 7.22
N LYS A 190 17.39 -2.09 7.32
CA LYS A 190 18.02 -3.20 8.05
C LYS A 190 18.52 -4.29 7.09
N ASN A 191 19.43 -5.15 7.56
CA ASN A 191 19.90 -6.32 6.82
C ASN A 191 19.35 -7.59 7.48
N TYR A 192 18.64 -8.43 6.73
CA TYR A 192 18.00 -9.65 7.23
C TYR A 192 18.69 -10.89 6.69
N THR A 193 19.13 -11.79 7.59
CA THR A 193 19.79 -13.05 7.20
C THR A 193 19.38 -14.22 8.09
N ALA A 194 19.22 -15.40 7.51
CA ALA A 194 19.08 -16.66 8.25
C ALA A 194 20.35 -17.53 8.07
N GLU A 195 20.94 -17.99 9.18
CA GLU A 195 22.10 -18.89 9.17
C GLU A 195 21.69 -20.33 9.45
N LEU A 196 21.74 -21.18 8.43
CA LEU A 196 21.39 -22.60 8.50
C LEU A 196 22.65 -23.47 8.58
N THR A 197 22.86 -24.15 9.70
CA THR A 197 23.97 -25.08 9.93
C THR A 197 23.52 -26.52 9.71
N ILE A 198 24.05 -27.17 8.67
CA ILE A 198 23.63 -28.52 8.29
C ILE A 198 24.27 -29.55 9.21
N THR A 199 23.47 -30.16 10.09
CA THR A 199 23.92 -31.19 11.03
C THR A 199 23.66 -32.60 10.51
N GLN A 200 24.29 -33.60 11.12
CA GLN A 200 23.94 -35.00 10.88
C GLN A 200 22.54 -35.33 11.44
N ALA A 201 22.09 -34.68 12.52
CA ALA A 201 20.76 -34.92 13.10
C ALA A 201 19.63 -34.43 12.16
N MET A 202 19.83 -33.26 11.54
CA MET A 202 18.99 -32.74 10.47
C MET A 202 18.95 -33.70 9.26
N ALA A 203 20.12 -34.22 8.85
CA ALA A 203 20.21 -35.21 7.78
C ALA A 203 19.47 -36.53 8.13
N ASP A 204 19.60 -37.03 9.36
CA ASP A 204 18.95 -38.25 9.83
C ASP A 204 17.41 -38.09 9.94
N ARG A 205 16.91 -36.87 10.21
CA ARG A 205 15.48 -36.51 10.21
C ARG A 205 14.90 -36.25 8.81
N SER A 206 15.73 -35.86 7.84
CA SER A 206 15.31 -35.45 6.49
C SER A 206 14.51 -36.52 5.73
N GLN A 207 13.75 -36.10 4.72
CA GLN A 207 12.93 -37.00 3.89
C GLN A 207 13.65 -37.23 2.56
N GLY A 208 14.26 -38.41 2.38
CA GLY A 208 15.05 -38.73 1.18
C GLY A 208 16.38 -37.99 1.07
N GLY A 209 16.87 -37.38 2.15
CA GLY A 209 18.04 -36.49 2.13
C GLY A 209 17.69 -35.03 1.82
N VAL A 210 16.40 -34.67 1.91
CA VAL A 210 15.87 -33.36 1.55
C VAL A 210 15.15 -32.70 2.74
N ILE A 211 15.37 -31.41 2.87
CA ILE A 211 14.53 -30.46 3.63
C ILE A 211 14.09 -29.33 2.68
N TYR A 212 13.16 -28.48 3.10
CA TYR A 212 12.55 -27.46 2.25
C TYR A 212 12.84 -26.07 2.80
N TYR A 213 13.11 -25.12 1.90
CA TYR A 213 13.03 -23.70 2.23
C TYR A 213 11.71 -23.17 1.67
N PHE A 214 11.05 -22.26 2.39
CA PHE A 214 9.74 -21.74 2.00
C PHE A 214 9.56 -20.29 2.47
N CYS A 215 8.45 -19.65 2.13
CA CYS A 215 8.11 -18.33 2.68
C CYS A 215 7.25 -18.52 3.93
N HIS A 216 7.69 -17.99 5.06
CA HIS A 216 6.98 -18.13 6.33
C HIS A 216 5.65 -17.37 6.34
N ILE A 217 5.55 -16.28 5.57
CA ILE A 217 4.33 -15.46 5.41
C ILE A 217 3.41 -15.97 4.30
N HIS A 218 3.97 -16.50 3.19
CA HIS A 218 3.20 -16.93 2.02
C HIS A 218 3.34 -18.44 1.75
N SER A 219 2.25 -19.16 1.96
CA SER A 219 2.06 -20.56 1.54
C SER A 219 2.42 -20.79 0.06
N LYS A 220 2.73 -22.03 -0.32
CA LYS A 220 2.97 -22.44 -1.72
C LYS A 220 4.18 -21.77 -2.42
N MET A 221 5.18 -21.33 -1.63
CA MET A 221 6.47 -20.76 -2.10
C MET A 221 7.70 -21.60 -1.70
N SER A 222 7.55 -22.91 -1.65
CA SER A 222 8.63 -23.84 -1.30
C SER A 222 9.61 -24.14 -2.45
N GLY A 223 10.87 -24.35 -2.08
CA GLY A 223 11.90 -25.02 -2.87
C GLY A 223 12.66 -26.02 -1.98
N LYS A 224 13.63 -26.74 -2.54
CA LYS A 224 14.28 -27.85 -1.83
C LYS A 224 15.78 -27.71 -1.62
N ILE A 225 16.23 -28.18 -0.46
CA ILE A 225 17.62 -28.28 -0.03
C ILE A 225 18.03 -29.75 -0.03
N VAL A 226 18.97 -30.11 -0.90
CA VAL A 226 19.49 -31.47 -1.03
C VAL A 226 20.75 -31.61 -0.19
N ILE A 227 20.66 -32.38 0.88
CA ILE A 227 21.76 -32.61 1.82
C ILE A 227 22.76 -33.63 1.23
N LYS A 228 24.06 -33.31 1.34
CA LYS A 228 25.19 -34.20 1.03
C LYS A 228 26.03 -34.45 2.27
N ASN A 229 26.77 -35.55 2.27
CA ASN A 229 27.88 -35.73 3.21
C ASN A 229 28.95 -34.65 3.02
N ALA A 230 29.82 -34.45 4.01
CA ALA A 230 30.85 -33.39 3.98
C ALA A 230 31.78 -33.46 2.74
N ASP A 231 32.10 -34.68 2.27
CA ASP A 231 32.88 -34.92 1.06
C ASP A 231 32.12 -34.61 -0.25
N GLY A 232 30.80 -34.52 -0.19
CA GLY A 232 29.90 -34.30 -1.32
C GLY A 232 29.24 -35.58 -1.84
N SER A 233 29.42 -36.73 -1.18
CA SER A 233 28.70 -37.96 -1.52
C SER A 233 27.21 -37.84 -1.20
N ALA A 234 26.40 -38.75 -1.76
CA ALA A 234 25.02 -38.92 -1.33
C ALA A 234 24.95 -39.14 0.18
N VAL A 235 23.97 -38.51 0.83
CA VAL A 235 23.84 -38.49 2.28
C VAL A 235 23.48 -39.87 2.86
N THR A 236 24.07 -40.18 4.01
CA THR A 236 23.86 -41.40 4.78
C THR A 236 23.59 -41.05 6.24
N GLN A 237 23.10 -42.02 7.01
CA GLN A 237 23.04 -41.90 8.47
C GLN A 237 24.45 -41.74 9.08
N ALA A 238 24.50 -41.29 10.34
CA ALA A 238 25.73 -41.13 11.11
C ALA A 238 26.64 -42.39 11.17
N ASP A 239 26.06 -43.59 11.04
CA ASP A 239 26.76 -44.88 11.04
C ASP A 239 27.10 -45.42 9.63
N GLY A 240 26.81 -44.63 8.59
CA GLY A 240 27.01 -44.98 7.18
C GLY A 240 25.91 -45.86 6.56
N GLN A 241 24.81 -46.14 7.28
CA GLN A 241 23.66 -46.83 6.68
C GLN A 241 22.83 -45.89 5.78
N PRO A 242 22.02 -46.44 4.84
CA PRO A 242 21.02 -45.65 4.12
C PRO A 242 20.07 -44.92 5.08
N LEU A 243 19.56 -43.74 4.71
CA LEU A 243 18.61 -42.97 5.53
C LEU A 243 17.38 -43.80 5.92
N VAL A 244 16.87 -43.55 7.13
CA VAL A 244 15.63 -44.18 7.63
C VAL A 244 14.46 -43.84 6.72
N ASN A 245 14.31 -42.55 6.39
CA ASN A 245 13.34 -42.05 5.43
C ASN A 245 14.03 -41.94 4.06
N ALA A 246 14.10 -43.05 3.33
CA ALA A 246 14.84 -43.11 2.06
C ALA A 246 14.13 -42.45 0.85
N GLN A 247 12.94 -41.85 1.05
CA GLN A 247 12.11 -41.29 -0.01
C GLN A 247 11.85 -39.80 0.20
N GLU A 248 12.10 -39.00 -0.85
CA GLU A 248 11.76 -37.57 -0.93
C GLU A 248 10.23 -37.39 -0.97
N LEU A 249 9.72 -36.35 -0.32
CA LEU A 249 8.30 -36.01 -0.37
C LEU A 249 7.96 -35.31 -1.71
N PRO A 250 6.73 -35.45 -2.22
CA PRO A 250 6.30 -34.69 -3.39
C PRO A 250 6.33 -33.18 -3.11
N LEU A 251 7.05 -32.44 -3.95
CA LEU A 251 7.01 -30.99 -4.02
C LEU A 251 6.36 -30.57 -5.36
N TYR A 252 5.48 -29.56 -5.33
CA TYR A 252 4.90 -29.00 -6.55
C TYR A 252 5.96 -28.25 -7.36
N SER A 253 5.80 -28.22 -8.69
CA SER A 253 6.73 -27.47 -9.55
C SER A 253 6.30 -26.00 -9.67
N PRO A 254 7.24 -25.04 -9.74
CA PRO A 254 6.95 -23.64 -10.03
C PRO A 254 6.10 -23.49 -11.30
N VAL A 255 4.95 -22.81 -11.17
CA VAL A 255 3.97 -22.70 -12.25
C VAL A 255 4.58 -21.92 -13.41
N GLN A 256 4.61 -22.56 -14.59
CA GLN A 256 5.04 -21.91 -15.82
C GLN A 256 3.87 -21.08 -16.38
N GLY A 257 4.02 -19.76 -16.38
CA GLY A 257 3.00 -18.86 -16.91
C GLY A 257 2.69 -19.14 -18.38
N ALA A 258 1.42 -19.00 -18.77
CA ALA A 258 1.01 -19.01 -20.16
C ALA A 258 1.68 -17.86 -20.92
N GLY A 259 1.82 -17.96 -22.25
CA GLY A 259 2.52 -16.94 -23.05
C GLY A 259 1.97 -15.52 -22.87
N PHE A 260 0.65 -15.39 -22.67
CA PHE A 260 0.01 -14.12 -22.34
C PHE A 260 0.39 -13.61 -20.95
N ASP A 261 0.29 -14.46 -19.92
CA ASP A 261 0.70 -14.12 -18.55
C ASP A 261 2.19 -13.76 -18.45
N VAL A 262 3.06 -14.41 -19.23
CA VAL A 262 4.50 -14.07 -19.34
C VAL A 262 4.73 -12.71 -20.01
N ILE A 263 3.85 -12.27 -20.92
CA ILE A 263 3.87 -10.91 -21.48
C ILE A 263 3.37 -9.91 -20.43
N CYS A 264 2.24 -10.18 -19.79
CA CYS A 264 1.60 -9.27 -18.83
C CYS A 264 2.32 -9.17 -17.47
N GLY A 265 3.02 -10.22 -17.05
CA GLY A 265 3.60 -10.34 -15.70
C GLY A 265 2.56 -10.76 -14.65
N THR A 266 1.53 -11.49 -15.08
CA THR A 266 0.31 -11.82 -14.33
C THR A 266 0.19 -13.32 -14.01
N SER A 267 -0.87 -13.71 -13.31
CA SER A 267 -1.26 -15.12 -13.12
C SER A 267 -2.71 -15.40 -13.55
N GLY A 268 -2.89 -16.38 -14.44
CA GLY A 268 -4.20 -16.90 -14.84
C GLY A 268 -5.06 -15.95 -15.69
N ALA A 269 -4.47 -14.95 -16.34
CA ALA A 269 -5.20 -14.00 -17.19
C ALA A 269 -5.40 -14.50 -18.63
N SER A 270 -4.63 -15.51 -19.08
CA SER A 270 -4.60 -15.93 -20.49
C SER A 270 -5.94 -16.37 -21.09
N ASP A 271 -6.87 -16.95 -20.31
CA ASP A 271 -8.19 -17.36 -20.82
C ASP A 271 -9.16 -16.17 -20.98
N TYR A 272 -8.94 -15.08 -20.23
CA TYR A 272 -9.75 -13.86 -20.25
C TYR A 272 -9.22 -12.81 -21.26
N ALA A 273 -8.05 -13.05 -21.84
CA ALA A 273 -7.46 -12.22 -22.88
C ALA A 273 -8.39 -12.05 -24.10
N PRO A 274 -8.27 -10.96 -24.89
CA PRO A 274 -9.07 -10.78 -26.10
C PRO A 274 -9.00 -11.97 -27.07
N GLY A 275 -10.13 -12.63 -27.29
CA GLY A 275 -10.24 -13.85 -28.10
C GLY A 275 -9.99 -15.17 -27.35
N GLY A 276 -9.73 -15.12 -26.05
CA GLY A 276 -9.65 -16.27 -25.15
C GLY A 276 -11.02 -16.92 -24.86
N SER A 277 -10.97 -18.08 -24.20
CA SER A 277 -12.15 -18.91 -23.90
C SER A 277 -13.14 -18.24 -22.93
N MET A 278 -12.63 -17.39 -22.05
CA MET A 278 -13.34 -16.69 -20.99
C MET A 278 -13.37 -15.16 -21.18
N ALA A 279 -13.03 -14.66 -22.38
CA ALA A 279 -13.11 -13.23 -22.70
C ALA A 279 -14.49 -12.62 -22.38
N CYS A 280 -14.51 -11.35 -22.00
CA CYS A 280 -15.72 -10.60 -21.68
C CYS A 280 -16.25 -9.87 -22.93
N PRO A 281 -17.58 -9.72 -23.08
CA PRO A 281 -18.16 -8.88 -24.12
C PRO A 281 -17.98 -7.37 -23.84
N GLU A 282 -17.74 -6.97 -22.60
CA GLU A 282 -17.48 -5.59 -22.19
C GLU A 282 -15.99 -5.23 -22.28
N ASN A 283 -15.70 -3.98 -22.68
CA ASN A 283 -14.36 -3.40 -22.60
C ASN A 283 -14.29 -2.47 -21.38
N PHE A 284 -13.43 -2.79 -20.40
CA PHE A 284 -13.16 -1.96 -19.22
C PHE A 284 -12.32 -0.72 -19.55
N LEU A 285 -11.55 -0.79 -20.64
CA LEU A 285 -10.81 0.34 -21.18
C LEU A 285 -11.50 0.93 -22.41
N GLY A 286 -11.28 2.23 -22.64
CA GLY A 286 -11.75 2.90 -23.85
C GLY A 286 -11.00 2.47 -25.13
N GLY A 287 -11.30 3.13 -26.25
CA GLY A 287 -10.49 2.98 -27.47
C GLY A 287 -10.50 1.58 -28.10
N THR A 288 -9.32 1.14 -28.57
CA THR A 288 -9.15 0.01 -29.51
C THR A 288 -8.34 -1.17 -28.99
N LEU A 289 -7.76 -1.09 -27.78
CA LEU A 289 -6.94 -2.14 -27.16
C LEU A 289 -5.73 -2.58 -28.02
N ASP A 290 -5.01 -1.63 -28.60
CA ASP A 290 -3.96 -1.90 -29.59
C ASP A 290 -2.63 -2.39 -28.96
N THR A 291 -2.30 -1.93 -27.77
CA THR A 291 -1.06 -2.24 -27.04
C THR A 291 -1.21 -3.45 -26.13
N ASP A 292 -0.08 -4.03 -25.72
CA ASP A 292 -0.11 -5.19 -24.82
C ASP A 292 -0.53 -4.79 -23.39
N PHE A 293 -0.17 -3.58 -22.92
CA PHE A 293 -0.67 -3.04 -21.64
C PHE A 293 -2.20 -3.02 -21.58
N GLU A 294 -2.86 -2.48 -22.60
CA GLU A 294 -4.33 -2.41 -22.67
C GLU A 294 -4.96 -3.80 -22.69
N LYS A 295 -4.40 -4.74 -23.45
CA LYS A 295 -4.89 -6.14 -23.50
C LYS A 295 -4.70 -6.83 -22.15
N CYS A 296 -3.60 -6.59 -21.46
CA CYS A 296 -3.30 -7.16 -20.14
C CYS A 296 -4.29 -6.66 -19.09
N MET A 297 -4.49 -5.34 -19.00
CA MET A 297 -5.47 -4.72 -18.09
C MET A 297 -6.89 -5.24 -18.38
N GLN A 298 -7.36 -5.13 -19.63
CA GLN A 298 -8.66 -5.67 -20.07
C GLN A 298 -8.87 -7.15 -19.67
N ALA A 299 -7.83 -7.98 -19.78
CA ALA A 299 -7.91 -9.40 -19.44
C ALA A 299 -8.11 -9.62 -17.93
N ILE A 300 -7.40 -8.87 -17.09
CA ILE A 300 -7.51 -9.04 -15.63
C ILE A 300 -8.79 -8.40 -15.07
N ASP A 301 -9.28 -7.32 -15.67
CA ASP A 301 -10.54 -6.67 -15.28
C ASP A 301 -11.72 -7.56 -15.65
N CYS A 302 -11.66 -8.18 -16.83
CA CYS A 302 -12.56 -9.24 -17.24
C CYS A 302 -12.50 -10.45 -16.29
N LYS A 303 -11.29 -10.91 -15.93
CA LYS A 303 -11.07 -12.01 -14.97
C LYS A 303 -11.80 -11.72 -13.66
N MET A 304 -11.57 -10.56 -13.07
CA MET A 304 -12.20 -10.14 -11.81
C MET A 304 -13.73 -10.12 -11.91
N ASN A 305 -14.29 -9.43 -12.91
CA ASN A 305 -15.74 -9.30 -13.11
C ASN A 305 -16.44 -10.65 -13.33
N LYS A 306 -15.71 -11.71 -13.73
CA LYS A 306 -16.23 -13.08 -13.79
C LYS A 306 -15.96 -13.88 -12.53
N GLU A 307 -14.75 -13.83 -11.98
CA GLU A 307 -14.35 -14.65 -10.83
C GLU A 307 -15.00 -14.21 -9.51
N MET A 308 -15.45 -12.95 -9.40
CA MET A 308 -16.29 -12.47 -8.29
C MET A 308 -17.75 -12.91 -8.36
N ARG A 309 -18.18 -13.65 -9.42
CA ARG A 309 -19.56 -14.17 -9.56
C ARG A 309 -19.70 -15.51 -8.84
N ILE A 310 -19.64 -15.45 -7.52
CA ILE A 310 -19.50 -16.60 -6.64
C ILE A 310 -20.83 -17.29 -6.33
N MET A 311 -20.73 -18.59 -6.02
CA MET A 311 -21.82 -19.34 -5.40
C MET A 311 -21.77 -19.16 -3.89
N GLY A 312 -22.91 -18.73 -3.33
CA GLY A 312 -23.14 -18.90 -1.90
C GLY A 312 -23.15 -20.37 -1.51
N PHE A 313 -23.00 -20.61 -0.21
CA PHE A 313 -23.32 -21.88 0.46
C PHE A 313 -24.84 -22.14 0.41
N ASP A 314 -25.39 -22.33 -0.79
CA ASP A 314 -26.81 -22.43 -1.18
C ASP A 314 -27.79 -21.37 -0.61
N SER A 315 -27.27 -20.40 0.16
CA SER A 315 -28.04 -19.51 1.06
C SER A 315 -27.17 -18.44 1.77
N HIS A 316 -25.91 -18.25 1.36
CA HIS A 316 -24.92 -17.30 1.93
C HIS A 316 -24.86 -17.22 3.49
N GLN A 317 -25.20 -18.29 4.21
CA GLN A 317 -25.36 -18.29 5.69
C GLN A 317 -24.12 -17.83 6.47
N SER A 318 -22.92 -17.87 5.88
CA SER A 318 -21.73 -17.21 6.42
C SER A 318 -21.37 -16.01 5.55
N HIS A 319 -21.59 -14.82 6.11
CA HIS A 319 -21.12 -13.56 5.53
C HIS A 319 -19.60 -13.55 5.36
N ILE A 320 -18.85 -14.14 6.31
CA ILE A 320 -17.38 -14.23 6.27
C ILE A 320 -16.94 -15.11 5.08
N VAL A 321 -17.50 -16.31 4.91
CA VAL A 321 -17.18 -17.18 3.76
C VAL A 321 -17.54 -16.51 2.43
N THR A 322 -18.66 -15.76 2.38
CA THR A 322 -19.06 -15.01 1.17
C THR A 322 -18.05 -13.89 0.88
N PHE A 323 -17.62 -13.13 1.90
CA PHE A 323 -16.58 -12.11 1.77
C PHE A 323 -15.26 -12.71 1.29
N MET A 324 -14.75 -13.79 1.91
CA MET A 324 -13.48 -14.43 1.50
C MET A 324 -13.52 -14.87 0.03
N GLN A 325 -14.63 -15.49 -0.40
CA GLN A 325 -14.78 -15.97 -1.77
C GLN A 325 -14.75 -14.86 -2.83
N GLN A 326 -15.36 -13.69 -2.57
CA GLN A 326 -15.29 -12.56 -3.51
C GLN A 326 -13.98 -11.78 -3.39
N MET A 327 -13.43 -11.66 -2.18
CA MET A 327 -12.25 -10.83 -1.93
C MET A 327 -10.96 -11.47 -2.46
N ILE A 328 -10.87 -12.82 -2.55
CA ILE A 328 -9.73 -13.50 -3.19
C ILE A 328 -9.53 -13.06 -4.66
N PRO A 329 -10.49 -13.22 -5.59
CA PRO A 329 -10.32 -12.78 -6.98
C PRO A 329 -10.25 -11.26 -7.13
N HIS A 330 -10.87 -10.50 -6.22
CA HIS A 330 -10.75 -9.04 -6.13
C HIS A 330 -9.31 -8.61 -5.83
N HIS A 331 -8.71 -9.08 -4.74
CA HIS A 331 -7.30 -8.82 -4.41
C HIS A 331 -6.35 -9.37 -5.48
N ALA A 332 -6.65 -10.54 -6.07
CA ALA A 332 -5.84 -11.09 -7.16
C ALA A 332 -5.84 -10.16 -8.40
N ASN A 333 -6.90 -9.38 -8.66
CA ASN A 333 -6.90 -8.37 -9.71
C ASN A 333 -5.96 -7.20 -9.37
N ALA A 334 -6.09 -6.57 -8.19
CA ALA A 334 -5.20 -5.48 -7.76
C ALA A 334 -3.71 -5.89 -7.76
N VAL A 335 -3.37 -7.10 -7.28
CA VAL A 335 -2.02 -7.65 -7.38
C VAL A 335 -1.54 -7.73 -8.85
N ASN A 336 -2.42 -8.15 -9.76
CA ASN A 336 -2.10 -8.21 -11.19
C ASN A 336 -2.00 -6.81 -11.84
N MET A 337 -2.87 -5.85 -11.49
CA MET A 337 -2.79 -4.46 -11.94
C MET A 337 -1.45 -3.83 -11.54
N ALA A 338 -1.07 -4.00 -10.27
CA ALA A 338 0.19 -3.48 -9.74
C ALA A 338 1.41 -4.08 -10.46
N LYS A 339 1.38 -5.39 -10.77
CA LYS A 339 2.42 -6.05 -11.57
C LYS A 339 2.46 -5.54 -13.02
N ILE A 340 1.31 -5.31 -13.66
CA ILE A 340 1.26 -4.76 -15.02
C ILE A 340 1.89 -3.36 -15.05
N VAL A 341 1.50 -2.45 -14.16
CA VAL A 341 2.04 -1.08 -14.19
C VAL A 341 3.54 -1.06 -13.82
N LEU A 342 4.01 -1.89 -12.88
CA LEU A 342 5.45 -2.07 -12.64
C LEU A 342 6.18 -2.59 -13.89
N LYS A 343 5.56 -3.47 -14.68
CA LYS A 343 6.21 -4.08 -15.84
C LYS A 343 6.26 -3.16 -17.07
N PHE A 344 5.18 -2.44 -17.35
CA PHE A 344 5.06 -1.61 -18.55
C PHE A 344 5.49 -0.14 -18.31
N ALA A 345 5.33 0.36 -17.09
CA ALA A 345 5.51 1.78 -16.75
C ALA A 345 6.53 2.04 -15.62
N SER A 346 7.48 1.11 -15.36
CA SER A 346 8.50 1.26 -14.30
C SER A 346 9.17 2.66 -14.24
N PRO A 347 9.62 3.28 -15.35
CA PRO A 347 10.20 4.62 -15.31
C PRO A 347 9.23 5.71 -14.83
N GLN A 348 7.95 5.60 -15.19
CA GLN A 348 6.89 6.50 -14.75
C GLN A 348 6.52 6.24 -13.28
N VAL A 349 6.49 4.98 -12.84
CA VAL A 349 6.26 4.60 -11.44
C VAL A 349 7.31 5.23 -10.53
N VAL A 350 8.59 5.14 -10.88
CA VAL A 350 9.70 5.73 -10.09
C VAL A 350 9.69 7.27 -10.13
N ALA A 351 8.98 7.88 -11.08
CA ALA A 351 8.82 9.33 -11.17
C ALA A 351 7.64 9.90 -10.35
N VAL A 352 6.80 9.03 -9.78
CA VAL A 352 5.72 9.41 -8.86
C VAL A 352 6.13 9.05 -7.44
N GLU A 353 6.06 10.03 -6.55
CA GLU A 353 6.34 9.89 -5.12
C GLU A 353 5.48 8.78 -4.50
N ASP A 354 6.10 7.96 -3.66
CA ASP A 354 5.56 6.78 -2.96
C ASP A 354 4.89 5.68 -3.80
N LEU A 355 4.65 5.88 -5.10
CA LEU A 355 3.91 4.94 -5.93
C LEU A 355 4.59 3.57 -6.02
N SER A 356 5.93 3.52 -6.00
CA SER A 356 6.66 2.25 -5.87
C SER A 356 6.22 1.47 -4.63
N ASP A 357 6.19 2.11 -3.46
CA ASP A 357 5.94 1.45 -2.19
C ASP A 357 4.46 1.10 -2.01
N ILE A 358 3.56 1.93 -2.55
CA ILE A 358 2.14 1.60 -2.74
C ILE A 358 1.98 0.32 -3.57
N LEU A 359 2.65 0.21 -4.73
CA LEU A 359 2.53 -0.95 -5.61
C LEU A 359 3.12 -2.22 -4.98
N TRP A 360 4.23 -2.12 -4.26
CA TRP A 360 4.78 -3.23 -3.49
C TRP A 360 3.86 -3.63 -2.33
N SER A 361 3.25 -2.66 -1.63
CA SER A 361 2.28 -2.91 -0.56
C SER A 361 1.07 -3.67 -1.11
N MET A 362 0.50 -3.22 -2.23
CA MET A 362 -0.59 -3.92 -2.91
C MET A 362 -0.21 -5.35 -3.31
N ILE A 363 0.98 -5.57 -3.90
CA ILE A 363 1.42 -6.91 -4.29
C ILE A 363 1.61 -7.82 -3.09
N ASN A 364 2.24 -7.34 -2.01
CA ASN A 364 2.66 -8.19 -0.91
C ASN A 364 1.56 -8.39 0.14
N ALA A 365 0.97 -7.30 0.63
CA ALA A 365 -0.06 -7.35 1.67
C ALA A 365 -1.34 -8.03 1.16
N GLN A 366 -1.77 -7.74 -0.07
CA GLN A 366 -2.98 -8.40 -0.60
C GLN A 366 -2.73 -9.87 -0.95
N ASN A 367 -1.51 -10.29 -1.33
CA ASN A 367 -1.17 -11.71 -1.45
C ASN A 367 -1.19 -12.43 -0.09
N TYR A 368 -0.64 -11.82 0.96
CA TYR A 368 -0.75 -12.35 2.33
C TYR A 368 -2.23 -12.51 2.72
N GLN A 369 -3.06 -11.48 2.47
CA GLN A 369 -4.49 -11.54 2.72
C GLN A 369 -5.18 -12.64 1.91
N ILE A 370 -4.87 -12.82 0.63
CA ILE A 370 -5.37 -13.95 -0.19
C ILE A 370 -5.04 -15.29 0.50
N HIS A 371 -3.81 -15.48 0.99
CA HIS A 371 -3.39 -16.74 1.60
C HIS A 371 -4.11 -16.99 2.93
N VAL A 372 -4.28 -15.97 3.76
CA VAL A 372 -5.10 -16.03 4.98
C VAL A 372 -6.57 -16.37 4.67
N MET A 373 -7.15 -15.75 3.63
CA MET A 373 -8.52 -16.06 3.19
C MET A 373 -8.65 -17.50 2.65
N ARG A 374 -7.65 -18.00 1.91
CA ARG A 374 -7.59 -19.39 1.45
C ARG A 374 -7.45 -20.38 2.62
N ASN A 375 -6.62 -20.07 3.62
CA ASN A 375 -6.50 -20.88 4.84
C ASN A 375 -7.82 -20.94 5.62
N TYR A 376 -8.52 -19.81 5.74
CA TYR A 376 -9.86 -19.78 6.34
C TYR A 376 -10.87 -20.64 5.56
N LEU A 377 -10.87 -20.57 4.22
CA LEU A 377 -11.77 -21.38 3.39
C LEU A 377 -11.43 -22.88 3.40
N GLY A 378 -10.15 -23.24 3.41
CA GLY A 378 -9.68 -24.63 3.40
C GLY A 378 -9.97 -25.38 4.71
N SER A 379 -9.84 -24.69 5.85
CA SER A 379 -10.25 -25.22 7.17
C SER A 379 -11.77 -25.30 7.33
N HIS A 380 -12.55 -24.54 6.55
CA HIS A 380 -14.02 -24.53 6.60
C HIS A 380 -14.64 -25.76 5.90
N THR A 381 -14.63 -26.93 6.55
CA THR A 381 -15.11 -28.20 5.96
C THR A 381 -16.48 -28.18 5.28
N ALA A 382 -17.41 -27.31 5.72
CA ALA A 382 -18.73 -27.13 5.09
C ALA A 382 -18.66 -26.43 3.71
N TYR A 383 -17.65 -25.60 3.48
CA TYR A 383 -17.40 -24.94 2.20
C TYR A 383 -17.04 -25.97 1.11
N GLY A 384 -16.18 -26.94 1.42
CA GLY A 384 -15.83 -28.04 0.52
C GLY A 384 -16.97 -29.01 0.16
N GLN A 385 -18.13 -28.87 0.81
CA GLN A 385 -19.34 -29.66 0.50
C GLN A 385 -20.27 -28.97 -0.50
N VAL A 386 -20.06 -27.69 -0.81
CA VAL A 386 -20.83 -26.96 -1.84
C VAL A 386 -20.42 -27.46 -3.22
N VAL A 387 -21.39 -27.86 -4.03
CA VAL A 387 -21.16 -28.37 -5.38
C VAL A 387 -21.61 -27.34 -6.41
N THR A 388 -20.68 -26.90 -7.26
CA THR A 388 -20.93 -25.96 -8.35
C THR A 388 -21.94 -26.48 -9.37
N SER A 389 -22.50 -25.59 -10.17
CA SER A 389 -23.32 -25.93 -11.35
C SER A 389 -22.61 -26.88 -12.35
N GLY A 390 -21.26 -26.88 -12.36
CA GLY A 390 -20.43 -27.81 -13.14
C GLY A 390 -20.21 -29.20 -12.50
N GLY A 391 -20.69 -29.44 -11.28
CA GLY A 391 -20.57 -30.71 -10.56
C GLY A 391 -19.28 -30.91 -9.75
N SER A 392 -18.39 -29.90 -9.72
CA SER A 392 -17.20 -29.89 -8.86
C SER A 392 -17.52 -29.30 -7.48
N SER A 393 -16.95 -29.88 -6.42
CA SER A 393 -16.93 -29.24 -5.10
C SER A 393 -16.08 -27.97 -5.10
N LEU A 394 -16.44 -27.01 -4.23
CA LEU A 394 -15.58 -25.86 -3.93
C LEU A 394 -14.36 -26.26 -3.07
N SER A 395 -13.35 -25.40 -3.08
CA SER A 395 -12.07 -25.55 -2.37
C SER A 395 -11.48 -24.17 -2.11
N ALA A 396 -10.43 -24.06 -1.29
CA ALA A 396 -9.71 -22.79 -1.06
C ALA A 396 -9.21 -22.12 -2.36
N GLU A 397 -8.98 -22.88 -3.42
CA GLU A 397 -8.51 -22.38 -4.73
C GLU A 397 -9.66 -22.09 -5.71
N SER A 398 -10.92 -22.28 -5.30
CA SER A 398 -12.09 -22.08 -6.16
C SER A 398 -12.40 -20.60 -6.36
N VAL A 399 -12.07 -20.12 -7.55
CA VAL A 399 -12.51 -18.85 -8.13
C VAL A 399 -13.24 -19.13 -9.45
N GLY A 400 -14.15 -18.25 -9.87
CA GLY A 400 -14.82 -18.41 -11.16
C GLY A 400 -16.26 -17.92 -11.21
N GLU A 401 -16.80 -17.89 -12.42
CA GLU A 401 -18.21 -17.65 -12.69
C GLU A 401 -19.02 -18.90 -12.31
N HIS A 402 -19.39 -19.02 -11.03
CA HIS A 402 -20.08 -20.21 -10.50
C HIS A 402 -21.55 -20.28 -10.99
N CYS A 403 -22.13 -19.16 -11.45
CA CYS A 403 -23.40 -19.11 -12.17
C CYS A 403 -23.42 -18.07 -13.30
N ASN A 404 -24.27 -18.28 -14.30
CA ASN A 404 -24.55 -17.37 -15.42
C ASN A 404 -26.03 -16.92 -15.38
N SER A 405 -26.47 -16.42 -14.23
CA SER A 405 -27.84 -15.95 -14.01
C SER A 405 -27.91 -14.43 -13.96
N THR A 406 -28.96 -13.83 -14.51
CA THR A 406 -29.24 -12.40 -14.40
C THR A 406 -29.99 -12.05 -13.11
N LEU A 407 -30.05 -10.76 -12.80
CA LEU A 407 -31.01 -10.19 -11.86
C LEU A 407 -32.35 -9.94 -12.59
N ASP A 408 -33.37 -10.72 -12.23
CA ASP A 408 -34.71 -10.59 -12.82
C ASP A 408 -35.59 -9.55 -12.07
N VAL A 409 -35.09 -9.00 -10.95
CA VAL A 409 -35.75 -8.00 -10.09
C VAL A 409 -34.74 -7.00 -9.54
N ALA A 410 -35.18 -5.78 -9.24
CA ALA A 410 -34.35 -4.76 -8.63
C ALA A 410 -33.94 -5.14 -7.19
N VAL A 411 -32.71 -4.81 -6.82
CA VAL A 411 -32.08 -5.15 -5.53
C VAL A 411 -32.54 -4.18 -4.44
N ASP A 412 -33.72 -4.40 -3.87
CA ASP A 412 -34.32 -3.50 -2.86
C ASP A 412 -33.62 -3.60 -1.48
N ILE A 413 -33.02 -2.49 -1.06
CA ILE A 413 -32.30 -2.35 0.21
C ILE A 413 -33.09 -1.42 1.13
N GLN A 414 -33.68 -2.01 2.18
CA GLN A 414 -34.55 -1.30 3.10
C GLN A 414 -33.74 -0.36 4.02
N ALA A 415 -34.04 0.93 3.94
CA ALA A 415 -33.40 1.95 4.77
C ALA A 415 -33.70 1.73 6.27
N PRO A 416 -32.73 1.98 7.18
CA PRO A 416 -32.95 1.87 8.62
C PRO A 416 -34.02 2.87 9.10
N THR A 417 -34.85 2.43 10.05
CA THR A 417 -36.06 3.14 10.49
C THR A 417 -35.80 4.40 11.34
N SER A 418 -34.57 4.62 11.80
CA SER A 418 -34.16 5.84 12.50
C SER A 418 -32.66 6.12 12.35
N ASN A 419 -32.32 7.31 11.83
CA ASN A 419 -30.94 7.81 11.69
C ASN A 419 -30.73 9.11 12.48
N ALA A 420 -31.35 9.22 13.66
CA ALA A 420 -31.18 10.38 14.52
C ALA A 420 -29.75 10.36 15.10
N ALA A 421 -28.96 11.40 14.81
CA ALA A 421 -27.63 11.55 15.38
C ALA A 421 -27.73 11.64 16.92
N SER A 422 -27.13 10.67 17.61
CA SER A 422 -26.93 10.71 19.05
C SER A 422 -25.57 11.34 19.38
N ALA A 423 -25.39 11.77 20.62
CA ALA A 423 -24.04 12.08 21.11
C ALA A 423 -23.15 10.83 21.00
N THR A 424 -21.93 11.01 20.51
CA THR A 424 -20.92 9.96 20.40
C THR A 424 -20.62 9.37 21.78
N ALA A 425 -20.61 8.05 21.84
CA ALA A 425 -20.36 7.27 23.04
C ALA A 425 -18.99 7.55 23.66
N ALA A 426 -18.81 7.15 24.92
CA ALA A 426 -17.50 7.17 25.55
C ALA A 426 -16.51 6.27 24.80
N VAL A 427 -15.28 6.74 24.66
CA VAL A 427 -14.16 6.00 24.06
C VAL A 427 -13.49 5.13 25.13
N PRO A 428 -13.35 3.81 24.94
CA PRO A 428 -12.59 2.96 25.85
C PRO A 428 -11.15 3.46 26.04
N GLY A 429 -10.60 3.36 27.25
CA GLY A 429 -9.26 3.87 27.57
C GLY A 429 -9.17 5.39 27.83
N CYS A 430 -10.03 6.21 27.20
CA CYS A 430 -10.01 7.67 27.38
C CYS A 430 -11.13 8.17 28.31
N SER A 431 -10.79 9.11 29.21
CA SER A 431 -11.75 9.83 30.05
C SER A 431 -11.89 11.28 29.59
N SER A 432 -13.01 11.58 28.91
CA SER A 432 -13.27 12.93 28.36
C SER A 432 -13.42 13.98 29.46
N SER A 433 -12.90 15.18 29.22
CA SER A 433 -13.06 16.34 30.10
C SER A 433 -13.11 17.63 29.29
N ALA A 434 -13.29 18.78 29.93
CA ALA A 434 -13.29 20.09 29.25
C ALA A 434 -12.02 20.35 28.40
N ASN A 435 -10.90 19.71 28.74
CA ASN A 435 -9.60 19.86 28.08
C ASN A 435 -9.02 18.51 27.59
N ARG A 436 -9.78 17.40 27.63
CA ARG A 436 -9.38 16.11 27.03
C ARG A 436 -10.49 15.62 26.11
N LEU A 437 -10.19 15.60 24.82
CA LEU A 437 -11.08 15.29 23.73
C LEU A 437 -10.75 13.87 23.26
N CYS A 438 -11.58 12.90 23.66
CA CYS A 438 -11.41 11.51 23.25
C CYS A 438 -11.89 11.33 21.81
N MET A 439 -10.98 10.97 20.90
CA MET A 439 -11.21 10.82 19.47
C MET A 439 -11.45 9.36 19.10
N LYS A 440 -12.27 9.17 18.06
CA LYS A 440 -12.37 7.93 17.29
C LYS A 440 -12.74 8.28 15.85
N VAL A 441 -12.66 7.32 14.94
CA VAL A 441 -13.17 7.46 13.57
C VAL A 441 -14.47 6.67 13.41
N ASN A 442 -15.53 7.34 12.96
CA ASN A 442 -16.73 6.65 12.49
C ASN A 442 -16.54 6.28 11.02
N LEU A 443 -16.06 5.05 10.80
CA LEU A 443 -15.84 4.48 9.46
C LEU A 443 -17.12 4.55 8.59
N TYR A 444 -18.31 4.48 9.18
CA TYR A 444 -19.59 4.48 8.47
C TYR A 444 -20.12 5.89 8.13
N ALA A 445 -19.44 6.97 8.52
CA ALA A 445 -19.93 8.33 8.29
C ALA A 445 -19.61 8.90 6.90
N GLY A 446 -18.82 8.19 6.10
CA GLY A 446 -18.39 8.59 4.76
C GLY A 446 -17.63 7.48 4.05
N GLU A 447 -16.91 7.81 2.98
CA GLU A 447 -16.04 6.88 2.25
C GLU A 447 -14.88 6.40 3.13
N THR A 448 -14.05 7.34 3.58
CA THR A 448 -12.94 7.15 4.53
C THR A 448 -13.39 7.16 6.00
N GLY A 449 -14.62 7.61 6.26
CA GLY A 449 -15.12 7.92 7.60
C GLY A 449 -14.85 9.38 7.99
N TYR A 450 -15.18 9.72 9.24
CA TYR A 450 -14.93 11.05 9.84
C TYR A 450 -14.61 10.91 11.32
N PHE A 451 -13.87 11.88 11.88
CA PHE A 451 -13.65 11.94 13.32
C PHE A 451 -14.95 12.17 14.10
N GLU A 452 -15.06 11.51 15.24
CA GLU A 452 -16.07 11.78 16.26
C GLU A 452 -15.39 11.97 17.63
N PHE A 453 -16.02 12.75 18.50
CA PHE A 453 -15.49 13.08 19.82
C PHE A 453 -16.50 12.71 20.91
N ALA A 454 -16.05 12.01 21.96
CA ALA A 454 -16.93 11.59 23.06
C ALA A 454 -17.71 12.78 23.66
N GLY A 455 -19.04 12.70 23.66
CA GLY A 455 -19.93 13.75 24.14
C GLY A 455 -20.36 14.82 23.12
N TYR A 456 -19.77 14.83 21.91
CA TYR A 456 -20.23 15.66 20.78
C TYR A 456 -21.25 14.88 19.93
N THR A 457 -21.99 15.55 19.04
CA THR A 457 -23.02 14.91 18.20
C THR A 457 -22.63 14.97 16.72
N GLY A 458 -22.52 13.80 16.08
CA GLY A 458 -22.28 13.66 14.65
C GLY A 458 -20.80 13.70 14.23
N PRO A 459 -20.52 13.42 12.94
CA PRO A 459 -19.17 13.43 12.37
C PRO A 459 -18.61 14.84 12.20
N SER A 460 -17.28 14.97 12.35
CA SER A 460 -16.51 16.22 12.28
C SER A 460 -17.19 17.42 12.97
N PRO A 461 -17.54 17.32 14.27
CA PRO A 461 -18.24 18.37 14.99
C PRO A 461 -17.37 19.64 15.18
N ASP A 462 -18.02 20.80 15.30
CA ASP A 462 -17.36 22.03 15.71
C ASP A 462 -16.91 21.95 17.18
N LEU A 463 -15.63 22.22 17.46
CA LEU A 463 -15.03 22.19 18.78
C LEU A 463 -14.80 23.62 19.31
N GLU A 464 -15.45 24.00 20.41
CA GLU A 464 -15.18 25.31 21.03
C GLU A 464 -13.99 25.26 21.99
N VAL A 465 -12.96 26.08 21.73
CA VAL A 465 -11.73 26.16 22.53
C VAL A 465 -11.46 27.57 23.04
N ARG A 466 -10.64 27.73 24.08
CA ARG A 466 -10.36 29.03 24.71
C ARG A 466 -8.88 29.38 24.71
N ILE A 467 -8.57 30.63 24.41
CA ILE A 467 -7.21 31.20 24.52
C ILE A 467 -6.67 31.01 25.95
N GLY A 468 -5.41 30.57 26.05
CA GLY A 468 -4.73 30.28 27.31
C GLY A 468 -5.07 28.93 27.92
N GLN A 469 -5.71 28.03 27.16
CA GLN A 469 -5.94 26.63 27.54
C GLN A 469 -5.17 25.68 26.61
N THR A 470 -4.73 24.56 27.18
CA THR A 470 -4.22 23.41 26.42
C THR A 470 -5.30 22.34 26.35
N TYR A 471 -5.48 21.75 25.16
CA TYR A 471 -6.42 20.67 24.88
C TYR A 471 -5.65 19.43 24.46
N VAL A 472 -5.97 18.28 25.05
CA VAL A 472 -5.39 16.99 24.69
C VAL A 472 -6.35 16.26 23.77
N PHE A 473 -5.94 16.06 22.53
CA PHE A 473 -6.60 15.21 21.54
C PHE A 473 -6.07 13.80 21.73
N ASP A 474 -6.94 12.89 22.15
CA ASP A 474 -6.58 11.53 22.57
C ASP A 474 -7.05 10.52 21.51
N GLN A 475 -6.10 9.85 20.87
CA GLN A 475 -6.33 8.92 19.76
C GLN A 475 -6.27 7.44 20.18
N THR A 476 -6.44 7.13 21.48
CA THR A 476 -6.35 5.74 22.01
C THR A 476 -7.40 4.77 21.43
N ASP A 477 -8.50 5.25 20.84
CA ASP A 477 -9.46 4.35 20.18
C ASP A 477 -8.84 3.66 18.96
N GLY A 478 -8.98 2.34 18.86
CA GLY A 478 -8.41 1.51 17.80
C GLY A 478 -8.93 1.77 16.37
N SER A 479 -9.87 2.71 16.19
CA SER A 479 -10.28 3.26 14.89
C SER A 479 -9.45 4.46 14.43
N ASN A 480 -8.61 5.05 15.28
CA ASN A 480 -7.69 6.13 14.88
C ASN A 480 -6.40 5.63 14.20
N TRP A 481 -6.14 4.32 14.14
CA TRP A 481 -5.03 3.77 13.36
C TRP A 481 -5.14 4.21 11.90
N TYR A 482 -4.03 4.61 11.25
CA TYR A 482 -3.99 5.35 9.98
C TYR A 482 -4.65 6.75 9.96
N HIS A 483 -5.12 7.29 11.09
CA HIS A 483 -5.81 8.59 11.16
C HIS A 483 -5.13 9.60 12.10
N ALA A 484 -3.84 9.86 11.93
CA ALA A 484 -3.10 10.86 12.73
C ALA A 484 -3.77 12.25 12.64
N VAL A 485 -3.99 12.93 13.77
CA VAL A 485 -4.65 14.26 13.79
C VAL A 485 -3.67 15.39 13.48
N GLY A 486 -3.96 16.17 12.44
CA GLY A 486 -3.27 17.42 12.08
C GLY A 486 -4.06 18.68 12.49
N PHE A 487 -3.40 19.84 12.53
CA PHE A 487 -4.03 21.12 12.86
C PHE A 487 -3.53 22.24 11.94
N ALA A 488 -4.43 22.89 11.21
CA ALA A 488 -4.07 23.88 10.20
C ALA A 488 -4.93 25.15 10.22
N TYR A 489 -4.38 26.24 9.67
CA TYR A 489 -5.10 27.51 9.50
C TYR A 489 -6.07 27.50 8.30
N TYR A 490 -6.05 26.42 7.52
CA TYR A 490 -6.87 26.16 6.34
C TYR A 490 -7.45 24.74 6.42
N PRO A 491 -8.60 24.45 5.78
CA PRO A 491 -9.09 23.08 5.63
C PRO A 491 -8.04 22.19 4.96
N ASP A 492 -7.96 20.96 5.45
CA ASP A 492 -7.13 19.84 4.98
C ASP A 492 -5.59 20.00 5.04
N GLY A 493 -5.06 21.13 5.53
CA GLY A 493 -3.63 21.29 5.86
C GLY A 493 -2.67 20.80 4.77
N ALA A 494 -1.84 19.81 5.10
CA ALA A 494 -0.93 19.08 4.22
C ALA A 494 -1.53 18.66 2.86
N HIS A 495 -2.83 18.35 2.78
CA HIS A 495 -3.47 17.88 1.54
C HIS A 495 -3.92 18.99 0.59
N GLY A 496 -3.84 20.25 1.01
CA GLY A 496 -4.33 21.39 0.24
C GLY A 496 -5.87 21.43 0.05
N ALA A 497 -6.36 22.51 -0.58
CA ALA A 497 -7.81 22.70 -0.80
C ALA A 497 -8.40 21.71 -1.80
N ASP A 498 -7.64 21.38 -2.84
CA ASP A 498 -8.02 20.49 -3.93
C ASP A 498 -7.15 19.23 -3.89
N TRP A 499 -7.60 18.13 -4.51
CA TRP A 499 -6.78 16.91 -4.61
C TRP A 499 -5.44 17.22 -5.28
N GLY A 500 -4.33 16.80 -4.66
CA GLY A 500 -2.97 17.07 -5.13
C GLY A 500 -2.57 18.56 -5.15
N GLY A 501 -3.28 19.40 -4.38
CA GLY A 501 -2.91 20.81 -4.19
C GLY A 501 -1.72 20.98 -3.25
N ASP A 502 -1.06 22.15 -3.32
CA ASP A 502 0.04 22.48 -2.42
C ASP A 502 -0.41 22.48 -0.94
N GLU A 503 0.47 22.00 -0.06
CA GLU A 503 0.37 22.08 1.40
C GLU A 503 0.03 23.50 1.90
N ARG A 504 -0.65 23.59 3.05
CA ARG A 504 -1.12 24.87 3.61
C ARG A 504 -0.74 25.04 5.07
N ASP A 505 -0.34 26.27 5.42
CA ASP A 505 -0.01 26.76 6.77
C ASP A 505 -0.63 25.95 7.92
N GLU A 506 0.24 25.17 8.58
CA GLU A 506 -0.10 24.34 9.74
C GLU A 506 0.26 25.01 11.08
N VAL A 507 -0.20 24.41 12.18
CA VAL A 507 0.11 24.83 13.54
C VAL A 507 1.43 24.21 14.00
N GLU A 508 2.54 24.76 13.49
CA GLU A 508 3.90 24.27 13.80
C GLU A 508 4.65 25.12 14.84
N GLY A 509 3.94 26.05 15.48
CA GLY A 509 4.52 26.98 16.45
C GLY A 509 5.10 26.25 17.66
N ALA A 510 6.36 26.53 17.99
CA ALA A 510 7.01 25.94 19.17
C ALA A 510 6.24 26.30 20.46
N GLY A 511 5.69 25.28 21.12
CA GLY A 511 4.84 25.44 22.31
C GLY A 511 3.35 25.69 22.02
N GLU A 512 2.94 25.74 20.75
CA GLU A 512 1.53 25.77 20.33
C GLU A 512 0.97 24.35 20.12
N LEU A 513 1.78 23.42 19.61
CA LEU A 513 1.42 22.02 19.38
C LEU A 513 2.56 21.09 19.83
N LEU A 514 2.20 19.96 20.44
CA LEU A 514 3.13 18.91 20.84
C LEU A 514 2.52 17.52 20.70
N TYR A 515 3.12 16.67 19.88
CA TYR A 515 2.76 15.26 19.73
C TYR A 515 3.47 14.38 20.76
N LYS A 516 2.76 13.34 21.22
CA LYS A 516 3.23 12.44 22.27
C LYS A 516 2.85 10.99 22.01
N ILE A 517 3.78 10.11 22.38
CA ILE A 517 3.60 8.65 22.46
C ILE A 517 3.87 8.24 23.90
N ASP A 518 2.93 7.51 24.51
CA ASP A 518 2.93 7.09 25.91
C ASP A 518 3.17 8.24 26.91
N GLY A 519 2.69 9.43 26.56
CA GLY A 519 2.81 10.65 27.35
C GLY A 519 4.18 11.34 27.29
N ALA A 520 5.16 10.77 26.58
CA ALA A 520 6.43 11.41 26.27
C ALA A 520 6.33 12.20 24.96
N ALA A 521 6.99 13.36 24.89
CA ALA A 521 7.19 14.06 23.62
C ALA A 521 7.94 13.17 22.62
N THR A 522 7.48 13.11 21.37
CA THR A 522 8.13 12.28 20.35
C THR A 522 9.51 12.84 19.97
N THR A 523 10.46 11.95 19.68
CA THR A 523 11.84 12.32 19.37
C THR A 523 12.45 11.42 18.30
N CYS A 524 12.81 12.01 17.18
CA CYS A 524 13.57 11.43 16.06
C CYS A 524 14.44 12.54 15.44
N PRO A 525 15.33 12.25 14.47
CA PRO A 525 16.20 13.27 13.87
C PRO A 525 15.44 14.47 13.29
N ASP A 526 14.25 14.21 12.76
CA ASP A 526 13.45 15.16 11.99
C ASP A 526 12.27 15.74 12.79
N ALA A 527 12.20 15.54 14.12
CA ALA A 527 11.06 15.90 14.98
C ALA A 527 10.50 17.34 14.91
N GLY A 528 11.19 18.27 14.27
CA GLY A 528 10.77 19.67 14.15
C GLY A 528 10.52 20.33 15.52
N ASN A 529 9.51 21.21 15.58
CA ASN A 529 9.06 21.85 16.82
C ASN A 529 7.93 21.08 17.53
N THR A 530 7.17 20.26 16.78
CA THR A 530 5.92 19.65 17.22
C THR A 530 6.06 18.17 17.55
N GLY A 531 7.02 17.47 16.94
CA GLY A 531 7.17 16.03 17.02
C GLY A 531 6.36 15.23 15.98
N LEU A 532 5.70 15.90 15.02
CA LEU A 532 4.79 15.28 14.04
C LEU A 532 5.50 14.24 13.16
N ASP A 533 6.67 14.57 12.63
CA ASP A 533 7.48 13.71 11.74
C ASP A 533 7.99 12.41 12.40
N CYS A 534 7.82 12.30 13.73
CA CYS A 534 8.09 11.08 14.50
C CYS A 534 6.80 10.41 15.03
N TYR A 535 5.65 11.05 14.85
CA TYR A 535 4.35 10.64 15.36
C TYR A 535 3.49 10.04 14.25
N GLU A 536 3.48 10.65 13.06
CA GLU A 536 2.73 10.16 11.91
C GLU A 536 3.25 8.81 11.37
N PRO A 537 4.57 8.57 11.17
CA PRO A 537 5.06 7.30 10.62
C PRO A 537 4.63 6.06 11.41
N GLU A 538 4.44 6.21 12.73
CA GLU A 538 3.93 5.17 13.62
C GLU A 538 2.54 4.66 13.21
N PHE A 539 1.71 5.49 12.58
CA PHE A 539 0.36 5.08 12.12
C PHE A 539 0.40 4.14 10.91
N PHE A 540 1.54 3.99 10.24
CA PHE A 540 1.76 3.04 9.14
C PHE A 540 2.26 1.67 9.62
N TYR A 541 2.65 1.52 10.89
CA TYR A 541 3.00 0.23 11.47
C TYR A 541 1.78 -0.70 11.58
N PRO A 542 1.98 -2.04 11.68
CA PRO A 542 0.90 -3.00 11.90
C PRO A 542 -0.03 -2.56 13.04
N ARG A 543 -1.34 -2.70 12.83
CA ARG A 543 -2.37 -2.19 13.75
C ARG A 543 -2.21 -2.68 15.19
N ALA A 544 -1.73 -3.91 15.40
CA ALA A 544 -1.46 -4.45 16.74
C ALA A 544 -0.34 -3.68 17.46
N ASP A 545 0.82 -3.50 16.79
CA ASP A 545 1.97 -2.74 17.29
C ASP A 545 1.62 -1.28 17.56
N TRP A 546 0.82 -0.66 16.68
CA TRP A 546 0.29 0.68 16.94
C TRP A 546 -0.60 0.69 18.19
N MET A 547 -1.59 -0.22 18.29
CA MET A 547 -2.49 -0.30 19.45
C MET A 547 -1.80 -0.63 20.80
N ALA A 548 -0.53 -1.06 20.78
CA ALA A 548 0.25 -1.27 22.00
C ALA A 548 0.74 0.05 22.65
N LYS A 549 0.65 1.19 21.95
CA LYS A 549 1.11 2.52 22.40
C LYS A 549 -0.07 3.51 22.50
N ASN A 550 0.09 4.57 23.29
CA ASN A 550 -0.93 5.61 23.48
C ASN A 550 -0.55 6.91 22.77
N TYR A 551 -1.37 7.36 21.82
CA TYR A 551 -1.09 8.53 20.99
C TYR A 551 -1.93 9.74 21.40
N THR A 552 -1.29 10.89 21.63
CA THR A 552 -2.00 12.14 21.94
C THR A 552 -1.32 13.36 21.31
N ALA A 553 -2.12 14.34 20.87
CA ALA A 553 -1.65 15.67 20.49
C ALA A 553 -2.11 16.72 21.52
N GLU A 554 -1.19 17.56 21.99
CA GLU A 554 -1.48 18.66 22.93
C GLU A 554 -1.45 20.01 22.21
N LEU A 555 -2.63 20.59 21.99
CA LEU A 555 -2.81 21.88 21.32
C LEU A 555 -3.05 22.99 22.36
N THR A 556 -2.14 23.96 22.43
CA THR A 556 -2.22 25.14 23.31
C THR A 556 -2.70 26.35 22.51
N ILE A 557 -3.90 26.83 22.83
CA ILE A 557 -4.52 27.95 22.11
C ILE A 557 -3.87 29.27 22.54
N THR A 558 -3.05 29.84 21.67
CA THR A 558 -2.38 31.13 21.91
C THR A 558 -3.18 32.29 21.32
N GLN A 559 -2.87 33.52 21.76
CA GLN A 559 -3.39 34.71 21.09
C GLN A 559 -2.81 34.87 19.67
N ALA A 560 -1.56 34.42 19.43
CA ALA A 560 -0.95 34.49 18.09
C ALA A 560 -1.66 33.57 17.08
N MET A 561 -2.04 32.37 17.51
CA MET A 561 -2.89 31.44 16.76
C MET A 561 -4.27 32.06 16.48
N ALA A 562 -4.89 32.70 17.47
CA ALA A 562 -6.15 33.43 17.29
C ALA A 562 -6.03 34.58 16.28
N ASP A 563 -4.96 35.38 16.37
CA ASP A 563 -4.69 36.52 15.48
C ASP A 563 -4.41 36.07 14.01
N ARG A 564 -3.83 34.88 13.82
CA ARG A 564 -3.62 34.22 12.50
C ARG A 564 -4.86 33.52 11.93
N SER A 565 -5.80 33.11 12.78
CA SER A 565 -6.97 32.32 12.41
C SER A 565 -7.87 32.99 11.35
N GLN A 566 -8.71 32.20 10.68
CA GLN A 566 -9.64 32.67 9.65
C GLN A 566 -11.05 32.73 10.25
N GLY A 567 -11.56 33.93 10.52
CA GLY A 567 -12.87 34.12 11.17
C GLY A 567 -12.94 33.67 12.62
N GLY A 568 -11.80 33.44 13.28
CA GLY A 568 -11.73 32.84 14.61
C GLY A 568 -11.69 31.30 14.59
N VAL A 569 -11.42 30.71 13.42
CA VAL A 569 -11.42 29.27 13.20
C VAL A 569 -10.05 28.80 12.71
N ILE A 570 -9.62 27.64 13.25
CA ILE A 570 -8.61 26.76 12.67
C ILE A 570 -9.25 25.37 12.48
N TYR A 571 -8.58 24.46 11.78
CA TYR A 571 -9.15 23.18 11.38
C TYR A 571 -8.35 22.04 11.98
N TYR A 572 -9.04 21.03 12.52
CA TYR A 572 -8.43 19.71 12.74
C TYR A 572 -8.72 18.84 11.52
N PHE A 573 -7.80 17.98 11.13
CA PHE A 573 -7.93 17.12 9.96
C PHE A 573 -7.13 15.83 10.15
N CYS A 574 -7.25 14.88 9.21
CA CYS A 574 -6.40 13.68 9.22
C CYS A 574 -5.17 13.95 8.36
N HIS A 575 -3.97 13.80 8.93
CA HIS A 575 -2.72 14.07 8.24
C HIS A 575 -2.43 13.06 7.13
N ILE A 576 -2.93 11.83 7.25
CA ILE A 576 -2.78 10.76 6.25
C ILE A 576 -3.91 10.78 5.21
N HIS A 577 -5.15 11.08 5.62
CA HIS A 577 -6.33 11.05 4.75
C HIS A 577 -6.94 12.44 4.52
N SER A 578 -6.76 12.94 3.30
CA SER A 578 -7.43 14.13 2.79
C SER A 578 -8.96 14.12 3.00
N LYS A 579 -9.58 15.31 3.06
CA LYS A 579 -11.05 15.49 3.12
C LYS A 579 -11.75 14.98 4.40
N MET A 580 -11.02 14.90 5.52
CA MET A 580 -11.54 14.54 6.86
C MET A 580 -11.54 15.69 7.89
N SER A 581 -11.53 16.95 7.43
CA SER A 581 -11.47 18.14 8.28
C SER A 581 -12.73 18.39 9.11
N GLY A 582 -12.54 19.05 10.26
CA GLY A 582 -13.57 19.68 11.08
C GLY A 582 -13.04 20.96 11.74
N LYS A 583 -13.88 21.70 12.47
CA LYS A 583 -13.56 23.05 12.93
C LYS A 583 -13.17 23.13 14.40
N ILE A 584 -12.21 23.99 14.70
CA ILE A 584 -11.89 24.47 16.03
C ILE A 584 -12.26 25.97 16.09
N VAL A 585 -13.31 26.29 16.85
CA VAL A 585 -13.82 27.66 17.03
C VAL A 585 -13.15 28.27 18.27
N ILE A 586 -12.26 29.24 18.05
CA ILE A 586 -11.52 29.90 19.12
C ILE A 586 -12.40 30.95 19.82
N LYS A 587 -12.36 30.96 21.15
CA LYS A 587 -12.96 31.96 22.04
C LYS A 587 -11.89 32.65 22.86
N ASN A 588 -12.20 33.86 23.33
CA ASN A 588 -11.43 34.49 24.41
C ASN A 588 -11.47 33.64 25.69
N ALA A 589 -10.54 33.88 26.62
CA ALA A 589 -10.43 33.10 27.87
C ALA A 589 -11.73 33.09 28.72
N ASP A 590 -12.52 34.16 28.67
CA ASP A 590 -13.81 34.28 29.34
C ASP A 590 -14.96 33.54 28.63
N GLY A 591 -14.75 33.07 27.41
CA GLY A 591 -15.74 32.43 26.53
C GLY A 591 -16.45 33.40 25.58
N SER A 592 -16.08 34.67 25.53
CA SER A 592 -16.60 35.63 24.55
C SER A 592 -16.04 35.35 23.14
N ALA A 593 -16.70 35.92 22.11
CA ALA A 593 -16.23 35.85 20.74
C ALA A 593 -14.81 36.42 20.61
N VAL A 594 -13.95 35.71 19.90
CA VAL A 594 -12.51 36.03 19.83
C VAL A 594 -12.24 37.39 19.17
N THR A 595 -11.26 38.09 19.74
CA THR A 595 -10.74 39.37 19.26
C THR A 595 -9.22 39.32 19.15
N GLN A 596 -8.62 40.30 18.46
CA GLN A 596 -7.17 40.47 18.47
C GLN A 596 -6.64 40.78 19.88
N ALA A 597 -5.33 40.63 20.07
CA ALA A 597 -4.63 40.93 21.32
C ALA A 597 -4.89 42.35 21.91
N ASP A 598 -5.22 43.32 21.06
CA ASP A 598 -5.52 44.71 21.42
C ASP A 598 -7.03 45.00 21.58
N GLY A 599 -7.87 43.97 21.45
CA GLY A 599 -9.33 44.05 21.52
C GLY A 599 -10.01 44.50 20.23
N GLN A 600 -9.29 44.67 19.11
CA GLN A 600 -9.92 44.92 17.80
C GLN A 600 -10.55 43.66 17.21
N PRO A 601 -11.50 43.79 16.26
CA PRO A 601 -11.96 42.66 15.45
C PRO A 601 -10.79 41.96 14.74
N LEU A 602 -10.87 40.65 14.50
CA LEU A 602 -9.85 39.89 13.79
C LEU A 602 -9.48 40.50 12.42
N VAL A 603 -8.20 40.43 12.06
CA VAL A 603 -7.71 40.86 10.73
C VAL A 603 -8.44 40.10 9.63
N ASN A 604 -8.49 38.77 9.76
CA ASN A 604 -9.26 37.88 8.90
C ASN A 604 -10.63 37.63 9.55
N ALA A 605 -11.56 38.56 9.37
CA ALA A 605 -12.89 38.49 10.00
C ALA A 605 -13.84 37.43 9.40
N GLN A 606 -13.41 36.71 8.35
CA GLN A 606 -14.24 35.76 7.59
C GLN A 606 -13.68 34.34 7.71
N GLU A 607 -14.55 33.39 8.07
CA GLU A 607 -14.25 31.96 8.07
C GLU A 607 -14.11 31.44 6.63
N LEU A 608 -13.16 30.51 6.40
CA LEU A 608 -13.02 29.83 5.11
C LEU A 608 -14.13 28.79 4.91
N PRO A 609 -14.58 28.56 3.65
CA PRO A 609 -15.50 27.47 3.35
C PRO A 609 -14.90 26.11 3.73
N LEU A 610 -15.68 25.31 4.46
CA LEU A 610 -15.42 23.90 4.72
C LEU A 610 -16.57 23.08 4.11
N TYR A 611 -16.27 21.93 3.49
CA TYR A 611 -17.28 21.00 3.00
C TYR A 611 -18.05 20.38 4.17
N SER A 612 -19.32 20.04 3.96
CA SER A 612 -20.10 19.30 4.96
C SER A 612 -19.75 17.81 4.93
N PRO A 613 -19.83 17.09 6.07
CA PRO A 613 -19.78 15.64 6.08
C PRO A 613 -20.81 15.02 5.12
N ALA A 614 -20.47 13.84 4.60
CA ALA A 614 -21.26 13.17 3.57
C ALA A 614 -22.71 12.90 4.03
N THR A 615 -23.68 13.25 3.18
CA THR A 615 -25.09 12.87 3.40
C THR A 615 -25.34 11.51 2.76
N LEU A 616 -25.47 10.48 3.60
CA LEU A 616 -25.62 9.09 3.17
C LEU A 616 -27.07 8.78 2.77
N SER A 617 -27.25 7.98 1.73
CA SER A 617 -28.58 7.50 1.32
C SER A 617 -29.11 6.42 2.27
N GLY A 618 -30.39 6.07 2.14
CA GLY A 618 -30.99 4.96 2.89
C GLY A 618 -30.26 3.62 2.67
N THR A 619 -29.79 3.38 1.44
CA THR A 619 -28.94 2.25 1.06
C THR A 619 -27.61 2.28 1.79
N ASP A 620 -26.89 3.40 1.72
CA ASP A 620 -25.59 3.59 2.35
C ASP A 620 -25.65 3.38 3.87
N LEU A 621 -26.70 3.88 4.52
CA LEU A 621 -26.93 3.74 5.96
C LEU A 621 -27.27 2.30 6.38
N ALA A 622 -27.96 1.55 5.53
CA ALA A 622 -28.23 0.13 5.72
C ALA A 622 -26.95 -0.71 5.60
N CYS A 623 -26.16 -0.46 4.55
CA CYS A 623 -24.96 -1.22 4.19
C CYS A 623 -23.68 -0.80 4.94
N GLY A 624 -23.62 0.41 5.51
CA GLY A 624 -22.40 0.98 6.08
C GLY A 624 -21.42 1.54 5.03
N THR A 625 -21.93 1.95 3.87
CA THR A 625 -21.15 2.30 2.66
C THR A 625 -21.32 3.78 2.28
N ALA A 626 -20.77 4.21 1.14
CA ALA A 626 -20.99 5.56 0.61
C ALA A 626 -21.17 5.57 -0.93
N GLY A 627 -22.20 6.29 -1.39
CA GLY A 627 -22.48 6.48 -2.82
C GLY A 627 -22.90 5.20 -3.55
N VAL A 628 -23.55 4.25 -2.86
CA VAL A 628 -24.04 2.98 -3.42
C VAL A 628 -25.50 3.08 -3.88
N GLY A 629 -26.24 4.08 -3.37
CA GLY A 629 -27.65 4.32 -3.71
C GLY A 629 -28.04 4.19 -5.19
N PRO A 630 -27.32 4.79 -6.16
CA PRO A 630 -27.66 4.72 -7.60
C PRO A 630 -27.61 3.32 -8.22
N PHE A 631 -26.94 2.35 -7.56
CA PHE A 631 -26.72 0.99 -8.06
C PHE A 631 -27.65 -0.06 -7.42
N ALA A 632 -28.52 0.37 -6.50
CA ALA A 632 -29.49 -0.48 -5.79
C ALA A 632 -30.92 0.03 -5.95
N GLY A 633 -31.91 -0.78 -5.55
CA GLY A 633 -33.29 -0.34 -5.28
C GLY A 633 -34.07 0.25 -6.44
N GLY A 634 -33.64 0.04 -7.70
CA GLY A 634 -34.23 0.71 -8.87
C GLY A 634 -33.56 2.04 -9.25
N GLY A 635 -32.39 2.35 -8.69
CA GLY A 635 -31.56 3.50 -9.06
C GLY A 635 -31.06 3.46 -10.50
N GLU A 636 -30.67 4.62 -11.02
CA GLU A 636 -30.40 4.83 -12.45
C GLU A 636 -29.18 4.09 -13.03
N ARG A 637 -28.27 3.58 -12.19
CA ARG A 637 -27.08 2.80 -12.59
C ARG A 637 -27.13 1.33 -12.13
N GLN A 638 -28.30 0.80 -11.79
CA GLN A 638 -28.43 -0.63 -11.48
C GLN A 638 -28.00 -1.52 -12.68
N CYS A 639 -27.26 -2.57 -12.39
CA CYS A 639 -26.76 -3.56 -13.35
C CYS A 639 -27.73 -4.77 -13.46
N ALA A 640 -27.58 -5.56 -14.52
CA ALA A 640 -28.36 -6.78 -14.74
C ALA A 640 -27.60 -8.06 -14.32
N GLU A 641 -26.29 -7.91 -14.10
CA GLU A 641 -25.34 -8.93 -13.71
C GLU A 641 -25.56 -9.37 -12.26
N ARG A 642 -25.39 -10.67 -12.01
CA ARG A 642 -25.46 -11.23 -10.66
C ARG A 642 -24.06 -11.63 -10.20
N PHE A 643 -23.61 -11.07 -9.10
CA PHE A 643 -22.34 -11.42 -8.46
C PHE A 643 -22.54 -12.49 -7.36
N LEU A 644 -23.72 -12.53 -6.73
CA LEU A 644 -24.06 -13.52 -5.71
C LEU A 644 -25.11 -14.51 -6.24
N CYS A 645 -24.68 -15.75 -6.52
CA CYS A 645 -25.55 -16.80 -7.03
C CYS A 645 -26.44 -17.41 -5.94
N GLY A 646 -27.74 -17.55 -6.23
CA GLY A 646 -28.76 -17.87 -5.21
C GLY A 646 -29.61 -16.64 -4.88
N ASN A 647 -30.67 -16.80 -4.10
CA ASN A 647 -31.56 -15.69 -3.75
C ASN A 647 -30.82 -14.63 -2.91
N LEU A 648 -31.16 -13.35 -3.08
CA LEU A 648 -30.63 -12.26 -2.27
C LEU A 648 -31.59 -11.99 -1.10
N ASP A 649 -31.63 -12.92 -0.15
CA ASP A 649 -32.64 -12.97 0.91
C ASP A 649 -32.36 -11.97 2.05
N THR A 650 -31.08 -11.62 2.27
CA THR A 650 -30.58 -10.74 3.34
C THR A 650 -30.19 -9.35 2.86
N THR A 651 -30.06 -8.39 3.78
CA THR A 651 -29.47 -7.07 3.47
C THR A 651 -28.00 -7.19 3.06
N PHE A 652 -27.22 -8.09 3.68
CA PHE A 652 -25.81 -8.30 3.37
C PHE A 652 -25.60 -8.66 1.89
N GLU A 653 -26.29 -9.70 1.40
CA GLU A 653 -26.16 -10.14 0.00
C GLU A 653 -26.53 -9.04 -1.00
N ARG A 654 -27.56 -8.25 -0.67
CA ARG A 654 -28.00 -7.12 -1.50
C ARG A 654 -27.00 -5.97 -1.49
N CYS A 655 -26.39 -5.68 -0.35
CA CYS A 655 -25.32 -4.69 -0.24
C CYS A 655 -24.09 -5.11 -1.06
N MET A 656 -23.63 -6.37 -0.94
CA MET A 656 -22.52 -6.90 -1.74
C MET A 656 -22.82 -6.81 -3.24
N GLN A 657 -23.98 -7.31 -3.67
CA GLN A 657 -24.45 -7.22 -5.05
C GLN A 657 -24.49 -5.77 -5.58
N ALA A 658 -24.83 -4.78 -4.74
CA ALA A 658 -24.89 -3.38 -5.14
C ALA A 658 -23.53 -2.69 -5.24
N ILE A 659 -22.51 -3.14 -4.48
CA ILE A 659 -21.17 -2.57 -4.56
C ILE A 659 -20.36 -3.19 -5.70
N ASP A 660 -20.48 -4.49 -5.96
CA ASP A 660 -19.87 -5.13 -7.12
C ASP A 660 -20.42 -4.52 -8.44
N CYS A 661 -21.71 -4.18 -8.42
CA CYS A 661 -22.40 -3.42 -9.47
C CYS A 661 -21.77 -2.04 -9.70
N LYS A 662 -21.54 -1.29 -8.61
CA LYS A 662 -20.87 0.02 -8.61
C LYS A 662 -19.46 -0.09 -9.18
N MET A 663 -18.66 -1.02 -8.65
CA MET A 663 -17.30 -1.28 -9.09
C MET A 663 -17.22 -1.52 -10.60
N LYS A 664 -18.03 -2.46 -11.12
CA LYS A 664 -18.07 -2.75 -12.55
C LYS A 664 -18.39 -1.49 -13.36
N ALA A 665 -19.43 -0.75 -12.97
CA ALA A 665 -19.89 0.41 -13.70
C ALA A 665 -18.88 1.57 -13.68
N GLU A 666 -18.21 1.82 -12.56
CA GLU A 666 -17.23 2.91 -12.43
C GLU A 666 -15.88 2.56 -13.08
N MET A 667 -15.44 1.29 -13.01
CA MET A 667 -14.28 0.80 -13.80
C MET A 667 -14.49 0.94 -15.31
N LEU A 668 -15.74 0.80 -15.79
CA LEU A 668 -16.13 1.03 -17.19
C LEU A 668 -16.19 2.53 -17.55
N ASP A 669 -16.78 3.35 -16.68
CA ASP A 669 -17.14 4.74 -17.01
C ASP A 669 -16.02 5.77 -16.75
N GLU A 670 -15.07 5.50 -15.84
CA GLU A 670 -14.09 6.48 -15.36
C GLU A 670 -12.71 6.44 -16.06
N THR A 671 -12.49 5.47 -16.95
CA THR A 671 -11.21 5.33 -17.66
C THR A 671 -11.10 6.26 -18.86
N SER A 672 -9.98 6.98 -18.94
CA SER A 672 -9.67 7.87 -20.06
C SER A 672 -9.51 7.12 -21.40
N VAL A 673 -9.91 7.75 -22.50
CA VAL A 673 -9.83 7.14 -23.85
C VAL A 673 -8.42 7.17 -24.48
N ASP A 674 -7.47 7.86 -23.85
CA ASP A 674 -6.06 7.92 -24.25
C ASP A 674 -5.21 7.26 -23.16
N HIS A 675 -4.75 6.04 -23.44
CA HIS A 675 -3.96 5.24 -22.52
C HIS A 675 -2.45 5.53 -22.58
N GLY A 676 -2.04 6.65 -23.19
CA GLY A 676 -0.64 7.09 -23.24
C GLY A 676 0.00 7.28 -21.87
N ASN A 677 -0.80 7.60 -20.84
CA ASN A 677 -0.37 7.58 -19.44
C ASN A 677 -0.87 6.30 -18.72
N GLN A 678 -0.06 5.26 -18.78
CA GLN A 678 -0.33 3.95 -18.15
C GLN A 678 -0.52 4.03 -16.63
N VAL A 679 0.15 4.98 -15.94
CA VAL A 679 -0.03 5.21 -14.50
C VAL A 679 -1.40 5.82 -14.22
N ALA A 680 -1.86 6.77 -15.04
CA ALA A 680 -3.21 7.31 -14.91
C ALA A 680 -4.30 6.27 -15.17
N VAL A 681 -4.12 5.39 -16.16
CA VAL A 681 -5.08 4.29 -16.44
C VAL A 681 -5.14 3.31 -15.26
N PHE A 682 -3.99 2.91 -14.71
CA PHE A 682 -3.92 2.09 -13.50
C PHE A 682 -4.69 2.75 -12.34
N MET A 683 -4.49 4.06 -12.10
CA MET A 683 -5.18 4.78 -11.02
C MET A 683 -6.68 4.95 -11.26
N GLN A 684 -7.10 5.20 -12.51
CA GLN A 684 -8.52 5.30 -12.90
C GLN A 684 -9.27 3.97 -12.69
N GLN A 685 -8.62 2.83 -12.94
CA GLN A 685 -9.18 1.51 -12.63
C GLN A 685 -9.13 1.19 -11.13
N MET A 686 -8.03 1.54 -10.44
CA MET A 686 -7.85 1.16 -9.04
C MET A 686 -8.68 1.95 -8.04
N ILE A 687 -9.10 3.19 -8.36
CA ILE A 687 -10.00 3.96 -7.48
C ILE A 687 -11.32 3.20 -7.23
N PRO A 688 -12.17 2.92 -8.25
CA PRO A 688 -13.44 2.20 -8.04
C PRO A 688 -13.24 0.78 -7.51
N HIS A 689 -12.17 0.09 -7.91
CA HIS A 689 -11.81 -1.23 -7.38
C HIS A 689 -11.49 -1.19 -5.87
N HIS A 690 -10.57 -0.33 -5.41
CA HIS A 690 -10.25 -0.21 -3.98
C HIS A 690 -11.45 0.29 -3.17
N LEU A 691 -12.25 1.20 -3.71
CA LEU A 691 -13.50 1.62 -3.07
C LEU A 691 -14.50 0.46 -2.93
N ASN A 692 -14.50 -0.52 -3.83
CA ASN A 692 -15.29 -1.72 -3.65
C ASN A 692 -14.78 -2.56 -2.46
N ALA A 693 -13.48 -2.87 -2.39
CA ALA A 693 -12.91 -3.62 -1.26
C ALA A 693 -13.14 -2.93 0.10
N VAL A 694 -12.95 -1.61 0.17
CA VAL A 694 -13.31 -0.78 1.34
C VAL A 694 -14.78 -0.99 1.73
N ASN A 695 -15.70 -0.95 0.76
CA ASN A 695 -17.12 -1.16 1.03
C ASN A 695 -17.45 -2.63 1.41
N MET A 696 -16.81 -3.64 0.80
CA MET A 696 -16.97 -5.05 1.17
C MET A 696 -16.60 -5.28 2.64
N ALA A 697 -15.46 -4.73 3.08
CA ALA A 697 -15.01 -4.82 4.47
C ALA A 697 -15.97 -4.11 5.44
N LYS A 698 -16.46 -2.92 5.07
CA LYS A 698 -17.43 -2.16 5.88
C LYS A 698 -18.79 -2.86 5.97
N ILE A 699 -19.28 -3.47 4.89
CA ILE A 699 -20.49 -4.31 4.89
C ILE A 699 -20.31 -5.50 5.84
N LEU A 700 -19.15 -6.16 5.83
CA LEU A 700 -18.91 -7.28 6.76
C LEU A 700 -18.93 -6.83 8.22
N LEU A 701 -18.21 -5.75 8.57
CA LEU A 701 -18.22 -5.15 9.92
C LEU A 701 -19.59 -4.60 10.34
N LYS A 702 -20.45 -4.24 9.37
CA LYS A 702 -21.82 -3.75 9.61
C LYS A 702 -22.83 -4.86 9.90
N HIS A 703 -22.65 -6.03 9.27
CA HIS A 703 -23.64 -7.12 9.25
C HIS A 703 -23.21 -8.39 9.98
N VAL A 704 -22.02 -8.43 10.56
CA VAL A 704 -21.54 -9.47 11.48
C VAL A 704 -21.16 -8.80 12.79
N ASP A 705 -21.45 -9.44 13.92
CA ASP A 705 -21.05 -8.90 15.22
C ASP A 705 -19.53 -9.01 15.43
N ALA A 706 -18.96 -8.06 16.18
CA ALA A 706 -17.53 -7.97 16.38
C ALA A 706 -16.93 -9.23 17.01
N ALA A 707 -17.64 -9.91 17.92
CA ALA A 707 -17.11 -11.12 18.57
C ALA A 707 -17.00 -12.31 17.58
N THR A 708 -17.93 -12.42 16.63
CA THR A 708 -17.83 -13.40 15.53
C THR A 708 -16.69 -13.07 14.57
N ILE A 709 -16.38 -11.79 14.32
CA ILE A 709 -15.23 -11.37 13.49
C ILE A 709 -13.90 -11.60 14.22
N ASP A 710 -13.78 -11.17 15.48
CA ASP A 710 -12.59 -11.34 16.33
C ASP A 710 -12.21 -12.81 16.54
N ALA A 711 -13.19 -13.72 16.51
CA ALA A 711 -13.00 -15.17 16.67
C ALA A 711 -12.89 -15.94 15.34
N ALA A 712 -12.97 -15.27 14.18
CA ALA A 712 -12.94 -15.95 12.88
C ALA A 712 -11.53 -16.40 12.48
N ILE A 713 -10.51 -15.66 12.89
CA ILE A 713 -9.09 -15.91 12.66
C ILE A 713 -8.38 -15.60 13.97
N GLU A 714 -7.36 -16.38 14.31
CA GLU A 714 -6.60 -16.20 15.55
C GLU A 714 -6.01 -14.79 15.65
N GLU A 715 -5.75 -14.36 16.90
CA GLU A 715 -5.22 -13.02 17.21
C GLU A 715 -6.00 -11.84 16.60
N GLN A 716 -7.33 -11.99 16.42
CA GLN A 716 -8.20 -11.02 15.75
C GLN A 716 -7.78 -10.74 14.30
N GLY A 717 -7.11 -11.68 13.62
CA GLY A 717 -6.51 -11.47 12.30
C GLY A 717 -7.50 -10.96 11.24
N LEU A 718 -8.77 -11.35 11.31
CA LEU A 718 -9.82 -10.81 10.44
C LEU A 718 -10.15 -9.35 10.76
N THR A 719 -10.24 -8.98 12.04
CA THR A 719 -10.42 -7.58 12.46
C THR A 719 -9.27 -6.71 11.99
N HIS A 720 -8.02 -7.18 12.10
CA HIS A 720 -6.84 -6.48 11.59
C HIS A 720 -6.90 -6.34 10.05
N MET A 721 -7.18 -7.42 9.32
CA MET A 721 -7.33 -7.42 7.85
C MET A 721 -8.42 -6.45 7.37
N LEU A 722 -9.59 -6.42 8.02
CA LEU A 722 -10.70 -5.56 7.61
C LEU A 722 -10.37 -4.08 7.81
N ASN A 723 -9.69 -3.73 8.90
CA ASN A 723 -9.23 -2.35 9.12
C ASN A 723 -8.12 -1.96 8.14
N ASP A 724 -7.21 -2.89 7.81
CA ASP A 724 -6.15 -2.69 6.80
C ASP A 724 -6.76 -2.38 5.42
N ILE A 725 -7.68 -3.22 4.95
CA ILE A 725 -8.42 -3.00 3.69
C ILE A 725 -9.12 -1.63 3.70
N ILE A 726 -9.75 -1.24 4.81
CA ILE A 726 -10.46 0.05 4.89
C ILE A 726 -9.49 1.24 4.87
N ASN A 727 -8.46 1.23 5.70
CA ASN A 727 -7.63 2.41 5.90
C ASN A 727 -6.53 2.55 4.83
N VAL A 728 -5.80 1.47 4.56
CA VAL A 728 -4.66 1.46 3.63
C VAL A 728 -5.16 1.69 2.19
N GLN A 729 -6.26 1.05 1.78
CA GLN A 729 -6.77 1.25 0.42
C GLN A 729 -7.41 2.63 0.24
N ASN A 730 -8.00 3.24 1.28
CA ASN A 730 -8.42 4.64 1.22
C ASN A 730 -7.21 5.60 1.08
N PHE A 731 -6.12 5.36 1.81
CA PHE A 731 -4.88 6.14 1.63
C PHE A 731 -4.38 6.05 0.18
N GLN A 732 -4.34 4.84 -0.38
CA GLN A 732 -3.95 4.60 -1.78
C GLN A 732 -4.89 5.32 -2.75
N VAL A 733 -6.22 5.26 -2.55
CA VAL A 733 -7.22 6.02 -3.34
C VAL A 733 -6.96 7.53 -3.28
N HIS A 734 -6.59 8.07 -2.11
CA HIS A 734 -6.30 9.50 -1.96
C HIS A 734 -5.02 9.89 -2.73
N GLN A 735 -3.95 9.09 -2.65
CA GLN A 735 -2.74 9.28 -3.46
C GLN A 735 -3.03 9.19 -4.96
N PHE A 736 -3.90 8.28 -5.39
CA PHE A 736 -4.32 8.15 -6.79
C PHE A 736 -5.12 9.38 -7.26
N ARG A 737 -6.03 9.90 -6.44
CA ARG A 737 -6.77 11.14 -6.73
C ARG A 737 -5.85 12.35 -6.79
N ASN A 738 -4.87 12.45 -5.89
CA ASN A 738 -3.85 13.50 -5.87
C ASN A 738 -3.07 13.53 -7.20
N TYR A 739 -2.55 12.38 -7.64
CA TYR A 739 -1.86 12.27 -8.93
C TYR A 739 -2.77 12.63 -10.11
N LEU A 740 -3.97 12.04 -10.20
CA LEU A 740 -4.89 12.27 -11.31
C LEU A 740 -5.32 13.73 -11.40
N ALA A 741 -5.55 14.41 -10.27
CA ALA A 741 -5.85 15.83 -10.24
C ALA A 741 -4.68 16.68 -10.74
N GLY A 742 -3.44 16.37 -10.32
CA GLY A 742 -2.22 16.99 -10.83
C GLY A 742 -1.99 16.77 -12.33
N GLN A 743 -2.52 15.70 -12.92
CA GLN A 743 -2.54 15.46 -14.37
C GLN A 743 -3.74 16.09 -15.11
N GLY A 744 -4.74 16.63 -14.39
CA GLY A 744 -6.00 17.09 -14.98
C GLY A 744 -6.91 15.95 -15.49
N LEU A 745 -6.77 14.75 -14.93
CA LEU A 745 -7.43 13.50 -15.33
C LEU A 745 -8.40 12.94 -14.29
N LEU A 746 -8.65 13.65 -13.18
CA LEU A 746 -9.60 13.23 -12.15
C LEU A 746 -11.06 13.49 -12.61
N PRO A 747 -11.93 12.47 -12.68
CA PRO A 747 -13.32 12.65 -13.09
C PRO A 747 -14.09 13.63 -12.18
N GLY A 748 -15.05 14.35 -12.74
CA GLY A 748 -15.97 15.22 -12.00
C GLY A 748 -15.40 16.59 -11.55
N VAL A 749 -14.09 16.80 -11.58
CA VAL A 749 -13.49 18.13 -11.30
C VAL A 749 -13.62 19.02 -12.53
N ALA A 750 -14.74 19.75 -12.63
CA ALA A 750 -14.79 20.92 -13.49
C ALA A 750 -13.73 21.92 -13.01
N THR A 751 -12.81 22.33 -13.89
CA THR A 751 -11.72 23.27 -13.58
C THR A 751 -12.24 24.70 -13.39
N THR A 752 -13.05 24.93 -12.37
CA THR A 752 -13.37 26.27 -11.86
C THR A 752 -12.25 26.70 -10.94
N ALA A 753 -11.16 27.19 -11.52
CA ALA A 753 -10.16 27.94 -10.78
C ALA A 753 -10.87 29.04 -9.97
N VAL A 754 -10.80 28.96 -8.65
CA VAL A 754 -11.21 30.08 -7.79
C VAL A 754 -10.31 31.26 -8.16
N PRO A 755 -10.86 32.46 -8.47
CA PRO A 755 -10.01 33.58 -8.87
C PRO A 755 -9.07 33.97 -7.73
N GLU A 756 -7.77 33.72 -7.90
CA GLU A 756 -6.73 34.23 -7.01
C GLU A 756 -6.71 35.76 -7.02
N LEU A 757 -7.46 36.35 -6.09
CA LEU A 757 -7.37 37.76 -5.74
C LEU A 757 -6.36 37.96 -4.60
N TYR A 758 -5.09 37.57 -4.79
CA TYR A 758 -3.96 38.18 -4.05
C TYR A 758 -2.60 38.00 -4.74
N THR A 759 -2.27 38.90 -5.65
CA THR A 759 -0.88 39.07 -6.11
C THR A 759 -0.08 39.88 -5.08
N SER A 760 0.86 39.26 -4.35
CA SER A 760 2.28 39.68 -4.38
C SER A 760 3.16 38.97 -3.34
N GLY A 761 4.11 38.17 -3.84
CA GLY A 761 5.43 38.02 -3.23
C GLY A 761 5.62 36.89 -2.21
N HIS A 762 5.99 35.70 -2.69
CA HIS A 762 7.29 35.04 -2.38
C HIS A 762 7.58 33.84 -3.33
N GLN A 763 7.53 34.02 -4.65
CA GLN A 763 8.03 33.01 -5.59
C GLN A 763 9.57 33.07 -5.73
N ARG A 764 10.28 32.22 -4.99
CA ARG A 764 11.66 31.82 -5.30
C ARG A 764 11.95 30.39 -4.81
N CYS A 765 11.73 29.41 -5.69
CA CYS A 765 12.64 28.28 -5.99
C CYS A 765 11.94 27.09 -6.68
N ARG A 766 11.54 27.25 -7.96
CA ARG A 766 11.45 26.15 -8.95
C ARG A 766 11.51 26.77 -10.35
N GLY A 767 12.31 26.19 -11.26
CA GLY A 767 12.37 26.62 -12.67
C GLY A 767 13.75 27.02 -13.19
N LEU A 768 14.62 26.03 -13.47
CA LEU A 768 15.77 26.24 -14.38
C LEU A 768 16.26 24.94 -15.06
N LEU A 769 15.33 24.21 -15.71
CA LEU A 769 15.67 23.10 -16.61
C LEU A 769 14.56 22.77 -17.63
N SER A 770 14.26 23.73 -18.52
CA SER A 770 13.61 23.49 -19.82
C SER A 770 13.61 24.76 -20.68
N PHE A 771 14.66 24.98 -21.49
CA PHE A 771 14.63 26.01 -22.55
C PHE A 771 15.71 25.81 -23.65
N VAL A 772 15.82 24.62 -24.25
CA VAL A 772 16.41 24.45 -25.58
C VAL A 772 15.70 23.35 -26.36
N VAL A 773 14.87 23.75 -27.33
CA VAL A 773 14.65 23.20 -28.69
C VAL A 773 13.41 23.92 -29.23
N GLY A 774 13.45 24.50 -30.43
CA GLY A 774 12.23 25.01 -31.07
C GLY A 774 12.28 26.32 -31.87
N PHE A 775 13.42 26.74 -32.43
CA PHE A 775 13.43 27.81 -33.44
C PHE A 775 14.47 27.57 -34.54
N LEU A 776 14.04 26.90 -35.62
CA LEU A 776 14.64 26.97 -36.95
C LEU A 776 13.68 26.29 -37.93
N PHE A 777 12.86 27.08 -38.63
CA PHE A 777 12.35 26.90 -40.00
C PHE A 777 11.08 27.74 -40.20
N LEU A 778 11.23 28.88 -40.89
CA LEU A 778 10.27 29.38 -41.88
C LEU A 778 10.87 30.64 -42.53
N GLY A 779 11.38 30.47 -43.75
CA GLY A 779 11.84 31.57 -44.59
C GLY A 779 11.01 31.59 -45.88
N SER A 780 10.35 32.72 -46.14
CA SER A 780 9.90 33.18 -47.46
C SER A 780 9.09 32.21 -48.35
N SER A 781 7.77 32.38 -48.36
CA SER A 781 7.02 32.98 -49.49
C SER A 781 5.54 33.13 -49.14
#